data_AF-A0A8H2ZZ59-F1
#
_entry.id   AF-A0A8H2ZZ59-F1
#
_cell.length_a   1.000
_cell.length_b   1.000
_cell.length_c   1.000
_cell.angle_alpha   90.00
_cell.angle_beta   90.00
_cell.angle_gamma   90.00
#
_symmetry.space_group_name_H-M   'P 1'
#
loop_
_entity.id
_entity.type
_entity.pdbx_description
1 polymer ?
#
loop_
_entity_poly.entity_id
_entity_poly.type
_entity_poly.pdbx_seq_one_letter_code
_entity_poly.pdbx_strand_id
1 'polypeptide(L)'
;DWRILCLTTMSPPMDVDPTHEDPQSASLSNVHQAKLQLNTRVMNAIQKRKANNPNKLFVSSRCFIGNDAATLLHILLEIHFGEDKIPMRISECHQYVLDNFELLDALSLAYTSKDYEELMDHPLMPFNQSQKLGTMKPSRIKHSLESAFEDLYVGNTAKLFIDTLNQERHLSTGYAAATKPYNWSISVVQSSGMGKSRMVEEAAKMVFTIPINIREKLPEGRITYPPPDKNIREFFLKRQSLSDKQQKVDYMIFFKFLFAKIHQVVQGRFLGATGSDLALAWVEYLNRGQNIVEVGIGRKRLYDSVIEDTEQASSNFKINKGSLRDIETSMQKSCQALLELIQPDSSNQDNICLIYFDEAHSLTESVKTPDQEHERSQYHNLGTAMASLIDYRLFFIFLSTNSRLENFAPPPTSFPSDRVANGLRLIPPFTELPFDIYESTVLDDINILSLESVSKTKVMVGFGRALWYSYYKSNSNKNIFDLAVDKLTASGVNDRNSDALLAVLGVRIGISFDTTNNATYSIQSRLVESHLRVVYWIPEHQGYMHTGAPSEPILAEAAARYLNALNSGRGGIAVLGPRRLSEEFEKGLLARGERGEIAGRLLVTAAYEAALKIDWTMNNREPWYHKPIPVMDFLFALFHSNHHDIIKGARSLTGLESVPTLNQAFANCHVFFSHFALAEDADMLSSTGLAIALVRGMALQAKDGHESIDAVIPVHIGSTTSMYVGWHYRLKTAMNLLMRSFRSTLDLQQARSTHPQHRQSIYSSRIDKGLWSATSSALSPFLI
;
A
#
# COMPACT_ATOMS: atom_id res chain seq x y z
N ASP A 1 10.49 -31.84 15.52
CA ASP A 1 9.47 -32.30 14.57
C ASP A 1 8.88 -31.11 13.84
N TRP A 2 9.18 -30.76 12.58
CA TRP A 2 9.64 -31.51 11.41
C TRP A 2 10.89 -30.88 10.76
N ARG A 3 11.90 -31.72 10.49
CA ARG A 3 12.93 -31.51 9.46
C ARG A 3 13.15 -32.86 8.76
N ILE A 4 13.34 -32.81 7.44
CA ILE A 4 13.89 -33.83 6.50
C ILE A 4 12.87 -34.74 5.79
N LEU A 5 12.79 -34.58 4.45
CA LEU A 5 12.95 -35.61 3.39
C LEU A 5 12.62 -34.96 2.01
N CYS A 6 13.23 -35.20 0.85
CA CYS A 6 14.53 -35.67 0.36
C CYS A 6 14.42 -35.63 -1.19
N LEU A 7 15.49 -35.24 -1.89
CA LEU A 7 15.64 -35.40 -3.35
C LEU A 7 16.82 -36.35 -3.64
N THR A 8 16.77 -36.98 -4.81
CA THR A 8 17.85 -37.56 -5.67
C THR A 8 17.95 -39.09 -5.83
N THR A 9 18.07 -39.52 -7.10
CA THR A 9 18.77 -40.71 -7.66
C THR A 9 19.14 -40.36 -9.13
N MET A 10 20.41 -40.16 -9.52
CA MET A 10 21.50 -41.06 -9.98
C MET A 10 21.33 -41.72 -11.38
N SER A 11 22.34 -41.51 -12.26
CA SER A 11 22.60 -42.18 -13.55
C SER A 11 23.99 -42.87 -13.55
N PRO A 12 24.26 -43.83 -14.45
CA PRO A 12 25.62 -44.32 -14.80
C PRO A 12 25.98 -44.31 -16.34
N PRO A 13 27.25 -44.63 -16.76
CA PRO A 13 28.02 -43.95 -17.83
C PRO A 13 28.71 -44.81 -18.96
N MET A 14 29.59 -44.17 -19.79
CA MET A 14 30.74 -44.63 -20.67
C MET A 14 30.43 -45.13 -22.13
N ASP A 15 31.23 -45.04 -23.22
CA ASP A 15 32.67 -44.76 -23.60
C ASP A 15 32.74 -44.31 -25.12
N VAL A 16 33.59 -43.36 -25.61
CA VAL A 16 34.99 -43.35 -26.17
C VAL A 16 35.24 -43.87 -27.64
N ASP A 17 35.31 -42.90 -28.60
CA ASP A 17 36.37 -42.61 -29.63
C ASP A 17 36.60 -43.49 -30.92
N PRO A 18 37.46 -43.12 -31.92
CA PRO A 18 37.30 -42.17 -33.05
C PRO A 18 37.63 -42.77 -34.46
N THR A 19 37.51 -42.00 -35.56
CA THR A 19 38.59 -41.69 -36.57
C THR A 19 38.09 -41.06 -37.90
N HIS A 20 38.81 -39.99 -38.28
CA HIS A 20 39.05 -39.30 -39.55
C HIS A 20 38.70 -39.94 -40.93
N GLU A 21 38.19 -39.13 -41.88
CA GLU A 21 38.94 -38.53 -43.00
C GLU A 21 38.04 -37.56 -43.83
N ASP A 22 38.65 -36.50 -44.36
CA ASP A 22 38.14 -35.37 -45.17
C ASP A 22 38.93 -35.40 -46.51
N PRO A 23 38.69 -34.59 -47.57
CA PRO A 23 37.52 -33.81 -47.95
C PRO A 23 37.22 -33.74 -49.49
N GLN A 24 36.12 -33.05 -49.82
CA GLN A 24 35.95 -32.13 -50.98
C GLN A 24 35.72 -32.69 -52.40
N SER A 25 34.43 -32.80 -52.77
CA SER A 25 33.90 -32.26 -54.05
C SER A 25 32.37 -32.14 -54.06
N ALA A 26 31.78 -31.15 -53.35
CA ALA A 26 30.33 -30.88 -53.43
C ALA A 26 29.95 -29.45 -52.95
N SER A 27 30.66 -28.40 -53.37
CA SER A 27 30.57 -27.07 -52.75
C SER A 27 29.32 -26.23 -53.06
N LEU A 28 28.33 -26.72 -53.82
CA LEU A 28 27.10 -25.95 -54.12
C LEU A 28 25.78 -26.67 -53.79
N SER A 29 25.74 -28.00 -53.68
CA SER A 29 24.59 -28.72 -53.07
C SER A 29 24.66 -28.72 -51.55
N ASN A 30 25.87 -28.61 -50.99
CA ASN A 30 26.11 -28.74 -49.56
C ASN A 30 25.59 -27.57 -48.72
N VAL A 31 25.47 -26.35 -49.26
CA VAL A 31 24.94 -25.22 -48.49
C VAL A 31 23.46 -25.47 -48.19
N HIS A 32 22.62 -25.78 -49.19
CA HIS A 32 21.20 -26.02 -48.95
C HIS A 32 20.91 -27.30 -48.13
N GLN A 33 21.74 -28.35 -48.28
CA GLN A 33 21.68 -29.53 -47.41
C GLN A 33 22.15 -29.24 -45.98
N ALA A 34 23.20 -28.43 -45.77
CA ALA A 34 23.66 -28.02 -44.44
C ALA A 34 22.63 -27.14 -43.72
N LYS A 35 21.92 -26.27 -44.45
CA LYS A 35 20.80 -25.46 -43.95
C LYS A 35 19.67 -26.32 -43.38
N LEU A 36 19.23 -27.31 -44.16
CA LEU A 36 18.18 -28.24 -43.72
C LEU A 36 18.64 -29.12 -42.55
N GLN A 37 19.93 -29.48 -42.51
CA GLN A 37 20.52 -30.26 -41.41
C GLN A 37 20.60 -29.46 -40.10
N LEU A 38 20.92 -28.16 -40.11
CA LEU A 38 20.97 -27.35 -38.90
C LEU A 38 19.59 -27.20 -38.26
N ASN A 39 18.59 -26.77 -39.02
CA ASN A 39 17.21 -26.61 -38.51
C ASN A 39 16.67 -27.96 -37.98
N THR A 40 16.96 -29.06 -38.67
CA THR A 40 16.58 -30.41 -38.19
C THR A 40 17.27 -30.79 -36.88
N ARG A 41 18.57 -30.49 -36.73
CA ARG A 41 19.33 -30.75 -35.49
C ARG A 41 18.81 -29.93 -34.31
N VAL A 42 18.53 -28.65 -34.51
CA VAL A 42 17.94 -27.77 -33.48
C VAL A 42 16.57 -28.30 -33.06
N MET A 43 15.71 -28.64 -34.01
CA MET A 43 14.37 -29.17 -33.71
C MET A 43 14.41 -30.52 -32.98
N ASN A 44 15.32 -31.43 -33.35
CA ASN A 44 15.52 -32.70 -32.65
C ASN A 44 16.03 -32.48 -31.22
N ALA A 45 16.94 -31.52 -31.01
CA ALA A 45 17.43 -31.17 -29.68
C ALA A 45 16.34 -30.56 -28.79
N ILE A 46 15.48 -29.70 -29.35
CA ILE A 46 14.29 -29.16 -28.67
C ILE A 46 13.36 -30.30 -28.25
N GLN A 47 13.07 -31.26 -29.15
CA GLN A 47 12.24 -32.42 -28.84
C GLN A 47 12.84 -33.29 -27.73
N LYS A 48 14.16 -33.52 -27.74
CA LYS A 48 14.88 -34.25 -26.69
C LYS A 48 14.77 -33.54 -25.34
N ARG A 49 14.94 -32.21 -25.30
CA ARG A 49 14.80 -31.40 -24.07
C ARG A 49 13.36 -31.37 -23.56
N LYS A 50 12.38 -31.34 -24.46
CA LYS A 50 10.95 -31.44 -24.13
C LYS A 50 10.58 -32.81 -23.55
N ALA A 51 11.11 -33.90 -24.09
CA ALA A 51 10.87 -35.26 -23.56
C ALA A 51 11.39 -35.41 -22.12
N ASN A 52 12.49 -34.74 -21.77
CA ASN A 52 13.05 -34.75 -20.42
C ASN A 52 12.34 -33.82 -19.43
N ASN A 53 11.56 -32.83 -19.90
CA ASN A 53 10.84 -31.85 -19.06
C ASN A 53 9.49 -31.39 -19.68
N PRO A 54 8.51 -32.30 -19.86
CA PRO A 54 7.32 -32.06 -20.70
C PRO A 54 6.39 -30.94 -20.21
N ASN A 55 6.44 -30.57 -18.93
CA ASN A 55 5.57 -29.56 -18.32
C ASN A 55 6.27 -28.22 -18.02
N LYS A 56 7.54 -28.02 -18.44
CA LYS A 56 8.32 -26.82 -18.06
C LYS A 56 9.00 -26.07 -19.21
N LEU A 57 9.23 -26.71 -20.36
CA LEU A 57 9.95 -26.13 -21.48
C LEU A 57 9.25 -26.45 -22.81
N PHE A 58 9.16 -25.46 -23.69
CA PHE A 58 8.55 -25.55 -25.02
C PHE A 58 7.12 -26.14 -24.99
N VAL A 59 6.34 -25.69 -24.00
CA VAL A 59 5.02 -26.24 -23.65
C VAL A 59 4.03 -26.06 -24.80
N SER A 60 4.11 -24.95 -25.54
CA SER A 60 3.31 -24.68 -26.73
C SER A 60 4.19 -24.22 -27.90
N SER A 61 3.77 -24.51 -29.14
CA SER A 61 4.39 -23.96 -30.35
C SER A 61 4.05 -22.47 -30.57
N ARG A 62 3.25 -21.86 -29.69
CA ARG A 62 2.76 -20.48 -29.79
C ARG A 62 3.09 -19.61 -28.55
N CYS A 63 3.76 -20.17 -27.54
CA CYS A 63 4.17 -19.46 -26.34
C CYS A 63 5.66 -19.75 -26.12
N PHE A 64 6.48 -18.68 -26.12
CA PHE A 64 7.92 -18.74 -25.98
C PHE A 64 8.32 -17.81 -24.82
N ILE A 65 8.60 -18.39 -23.65
CA ILE A 65 8.92 -17.65 -22.42
C ILE A 65 10.43 -17.53 -22.20
N GLY A 66 10.88 -16.70 -21.25
CA GLY A 66 12.32 -16.46 -20.99
C GLY A 66 13.14 -17.74 -20.71
N ASN A 67 12.53 -18.78 -20.14
CA ASN A 67 13.17 -20.08 -19.94
C ASN A 67 13.33 -20.89 -21.25
N ASP A 68 12.39 -20.76 -22.19
CA ASP A 68 12.49 -21.38 -23.52
C ASP A 68 13.59 -20.72 -24.34
N ALA A 69 13.71 -19.39 -24.23
CA ALA A 69 14.75 -18.63 -24.89
C ALA A 69 16.16 -18.96 -24.38
N ALA A 70 16.34 -19.04 -23.07
CA ALA A 70 17.59 -19.45 -22.46
C ALA A 70 18.00 -20.87 -22.89
N THR A 71 17.02 -21.78 -22.93
CA THR A 71 17.24 -23.17 -23.34
C THR A 71 17.53 -23.26 -24.84
N LEU A 72 16.82 -22.50 -25.68
CA LEU A 72 17.07 -22.46 -27.12
C LEU A 72 18.45 -21.87 -27.42
N LEU A 73 18.84 -20.78 -26.77
CA LEU A 73 20.19 -20.22 -26.90
C LEU A 73 21.24 -21.26 -26.49
N HIS A 74 21.02 -21.97 -25.40
CA HIS A 74 21.93 -23.03 -24.96
C HIS A 74 22.03 -24.16 -25.99
N ILE A 75 20.90 -24.61 -26.58
CA ILE A 75 20.89 -25.60 -27.66
C ILE A 75 21.70 -25.11 -28.87
N LEU A 76 21.56 -23.84 -29.24
CA LEU A 76 22.31 -23.26 -30.36
C LEU A 76 23.81 -23.19 -30.07
N LEU A 77 24.20 -22.85 -28.85
CA LEU A 77 25.61 -22.86 -28.42
C LEU A 77 26.18 -24.28 -28.37
N GLU A 78 25.40 -25.24 -27.89
CA GLU A 78 25.74 -26.67 -27.87
C GLU A 78 25.97 -27.21 -29.29
N ILE A 79 25.14 -26.80 -30.25
CA ILE A 79 25.28 -27.17 -31.66
C ILE A 79 26.49 -26.47 -32.32
N HIS A 80 26.78 -25.21 -31.95
CA HIS A 80 27.88 -24.43 -32.52
C HIS A 80 29.26 -24.88 -32.02
N PHE A 81 29.41 -25.10 -30.71
CA PHE A 81 30.70 -25.38 -30.07
C PHE A 81 30.94 -26.87 -29.77
N GLY A 82 29.90 -27.70 -29.82
CA GLY A 82 29.91 -29.09 -29.36
C GLY A 82 29.61 -29.21 -27.86
N GLU A 83 29.07 -30.37 -27.45
CA GLU A 83 28.58 -30.62 -26.08
C GLU A 83 29.64 -30.38 -24.98
N ASP A 84 30.93 -30.60 -25.29
CA ASP A 84 32.04 -30.49 -24.33
C ASP A 84 32.66 -29.09 -24.20
N LYS A 85 32.24 -28.12 -25.02
CA LYS A 85 32.86 -26.77 -25.10
C LYS A 85 31.86 -25.62 -25.03
N ILE A 86 30.70 -25.85 -24.43
CA ILE A 86 29.64 -24.84 -24.31
C ILE A 86 30.16 -23.68 -23.43
N PRO A 87 30.21 -22.44 -23.96
CA PRO A 87 30.81 -21.32 -23.25
C PRO A 87 29.94 -20.79 -22.10
N MET A 88 28.65 -21.17 -22.04
CA MET A 88 27.69 -20.66 -21.06
C MET A 88 26.74 -21.75 -20.59
N ARG A 89 26.49 -21.82 -19.29
CA ARG A 89 25.44 -22.67 -18.69
C ARG A 89 24.05 -22.11 -19.00
N ILE A 90 22.99 -22.91 -18.85
CA ILE A 90 21.60 -22.46 -19.09
C ILE A 90 21.24 -21.23 -18.24
N SER A 91 21.68 -21.17 -16.98
CA SER A 91 21.48 -20.00 -16.11
C SER A 91 22.19 -18.74 -16.62
N GLU A 92 23.37 -18.91 -17.22
CA GLU A 92 24.13 -17.81 -17.84
C GLU A 92 23.52 -17.41 -19.19
N CYS A 93 23.00 -18.36 -19.96
CA CYS A 93 22.19 -18.07 -21.15
C CYS A 93 20.93 -17.30 -20.78
N HIS A 94 20.29 -17.63 -19.66
CA HIS A 94 19.14 -16.90 -19.16
C HIS A 94 19.51 -15.45 -18.85
N GLN A 95 20.57 -15.22 -18.09
CA GLN A 95 21.04 -13.87 -17.80
C GLN A 95 21.48 -13.14 -19.08
N TYR A 96 22.17 -13.82 -20.00
CA TYR A 96 22.63 -13.23 -21.26
C TYR A 96 21.47 -12.82 -22.18
N VAL A 97 20.41 -13.64 -22.26
CA VAL A 97 19.17 -13.30 -23.00
C VAL A 97 18.45 -12.13 -22.35
N LEU A 98 18.43 -12.05 -21.01
CA LEU A 98 17.92 -10.89 -20.27
C LEU A 98 18.77 -9.63 -20.51
N ASP A 99 20.08 -9.77 -20.67
CA ASP A 99 20.98 -8.65 -20.93
C ASP A 99 20.94 -8.22 -22.42
N ASN A 100 20.49 -9.09 -23.33
CA ASN A 100 20.45 -8.89 -24.78
C ASN A 100 19.04 -9.16 -25.36
N PHE A 101 18.04 -8.36 -24.97
CA PHE A 101 16.63 -8.60 -25.34
C PHE A 101 16.31 -8.64 -26.86
N GLU A 102 17.09 -8.01 -27.73
CA GLU A 102 16.91 -8.17 -29.19
C GLU A 102 17.18 -9.61 -29.64
N LEU A 103 18.07 -10.33 -28.95
CA LEU A 103 18.30 -11.74 -29.17
C LEU A 103 17.10 -12.60 -28.74
N LEU A 104 16.35 -12.18 -27.70
CA LEU A 104 15.11 -12.87 -27.29
C LEU A 104 14.05 -12.82 -28.39
N ASP A 105 13.85 -11.64 -29.00
CA ASP A 105 12.89 -11.47 -30.08
C ASP A 105 13.31 -12.29 -31.31
N ALA A 106 14.61 -12.35 -31.63
CA ALA A 106 15.15 -13.18 -32.71
C ALA A 106 15.03 -14.70 -32.41
N LEU A 107 15.29 -15.13 -31.17
CA LEU A 107 15.11 -16.51 -30.72
C LEU A 107 13.65 -16.96 -30.81
N SER A 108 12.72 -16.09 -30.40
CA SER A 108 11.28 -16.33 -30.45
C SER A 108 10.77 -16.41 -31.90
N LEU A 109 11.25 -15.49 -32.76
CA LEU A 109 10.92 -15.50 -34.17
C LEU A 109 11.42 -16.77 -34.86
N ALA A 110 12.68 -17.12 -34.64
CA ALA A 110 13.30 -18.34 -35.18
C ALA A 110 12.59 -19.62 -34.70
N TYR A 111 12.17 -19.66 -33.44
CA TYR A 111 11.39 -20.77 -32.90
C TYR A 111 10.01 -20.91 -33.57
N THR A 112 9.35 -19.78 -33.80
CA THR A 112 8.01 -19.73 -34.41
C THR A 112 8.05 -20.03 -35.91
N SER A 113 9.03 -19.47 -36.63
CA SER A 113 9.24 -19.71 -38.07
C SER A 113 9.91 -21.07 -38.35
N LYS A 114 10.51 -21.69 -37.33
CA LYS A 114 11.39 -22.87 -37.42
C LYS A 114 12.62 -22.64 -38.30
N ASP A 115 13.05 -21.38 -38.41
CA ASP A 115 14.24 -20.97 -39.13
C ASP A 115 15.30 -20.43 -38.17
N TYR A 116 16.28 -21.28 -37.85
CA TYR A 116 17.34 -20.95 -36.90
C TYR A 116 18.65 -20.56 -37.58
N GLU A 117 18.69 -20.53 -38.91
CA GLU A 117 19.90 -20.22 -39.65
C GLU A 117 20.21 -18.73 -39.59
N GLU A 118 19.23 -17.87 -39.94
CA GLU A 118 19.37 -16.41 -39.85
C GLU A 118 19.71 -15.95 -38.43
N LEU A 119 19.30 -16.74 -37.43
CA LEU A 119 19.60 -16.48 -36.03
C LEU A 119 21.08 -16.70 -35.69
N MET A 120 21.77 -17.64 -36.35
CA MET A 120 23.19 -17.91 -36.07
C MET A 120 24.08 -16.74 -36.47
N ASP A 121 23.70 -15.98 -37.50
CA ASP A 121 24.40 -14.78 -37.94
C ASP A 121 23.98 -13.51 -37.17
N HIS A 122 23.10 -13.64 -36.18
CA HIS A 122 22.60 -12.50 -35.42
C HIS A 122 23.75 -11.80 -34.65
N PRO A 123 23.86 -10.45 -34.70
CA PRO A 123 24.98 -9.71 -34.12
C PRO A 123 25.18 -9.92 -32.62
N LEU A 124 24.11 -10.28 -31.91
CA LEU A 124 24.11 -10.52 -30.47
C LEU A 124 24.32 -11.98 -30.09
N MET A 125 24.54 -12.89 -31.04
CA MET A 125 24.93 -14.26 -30.69
C MET A 125 26.26 -14.25 -29.93
N PRO A 126 26.38 -15.00 -28.82
CA PRO A 126 27.55 -14.95 -27.95
C PRO A 126 28.89 -15.14 -28.66
N PHE A 127 28.93 -16.00 -29.68
CA PHE A 127 30.14 -16.25 -30.46
C PHE A 127 30.48 -15.12 -31.45
N ASN A 128 29.50 -14.28 -31.81
CA ASN A 128 29.68 -13.10 -32.67
C ASN A 128 30.11 -11.85 -31.87
N GLN A 129 29.92 -11.83 -30.55
CA GLN A 129 30.30 -10.69 -29.69
C GLN A 129 31.80 -10.64 -29.31
N SER A 130 32.56 -11.71 -29.56
CA SER A 130 33.97 -11.89 -29.17
C SER A 130 34.99 -10.87 -29.71
N GLN A 131 34.57 -9.87 -30.49
CA GLN A 131 35.46 -8.86 -31.09
C GLN A 131 35.32 -7.43 -30.53
N LYS A 132 34.44 -7.17 -29.55
CA LYS A 132 34.30 -5.82 -28.95
C LYS A 132 34.03 -5.86 -27.45
N LEU A 133 35.04 -6.09 -26.62
CA LEU A 133 34.91 -5.85 -25.18
C LEU A 133 36.17 -5.21 -24.58
N GLY A 134 36.22 -3.88 -24.68
CA GLY A 134 37.05 -3.03 -23.84
C GLY A 134 36.13 -2.07 -23.10
N THR A 135 36.14 -2.15 -21.77
CA THR A 135 35.52 -1.24 -20.79
C THR A 135 34.01 -1.39 -20.51
N MET A 136 33.66 -2.22 -19.52
CA MET A 136 32.49 -1.99 -18.66
C MET A 136 32.95 -1.68 -17.23
N LYS A 137 32.59 -0.50 -16.75
CA LYS A 137 32.69 -0.10 -15.34
C LYS A 137 31.59 -0.80 -14.53
N PRO A 138 31.81 -1.08 -13.23
CA PRO A 138 30.85 -1.79 -12.41
C PRO A 138 29.55 -0.99 -12.25
N SER A 139 28.43 -1.67 -12.48
CA SER A 139 27.07 -1.14 -12.38
C SER A 139 26.78 -0.65 -10.95
N ARG A 140 26.18 0.54 -10.86
CA ARG A 140 25.65 1.07 -9.60
C ARG A 140 24.49 0.20 -9.12
N ILE A 141 24.59 -0.21 -7.86
CA ILE A 141 23.68 -1.05 -7.10
C ILE A 141 22.22 -0.51 -7.18
N LYS A 142 21.28 -1.35 -7.63
CA LYS A 142 19.83 -1.08 -7.71
C LYS A 142 19.19 -1.20 -6.31
N HIS A 143 18.88 -0.07 -5.67
CA HIS A 143 18.05 0.00 -4.47
C HIS A 143 17.00 1.12 -4.64
N SER A 144 15.83 0.78 -5.16
CA SER A 144 14.74 1.72 -5.50
C SER A 144 13.38 1.21 -5.01
N LEU A 145 12.39 2.11 -4.85
CA LEU A 145 10.97 1.81 -4.54
C LEU A 145 10.35 0.77 -5.49
N GLU A 146 10.88 0.68 -6.71
CA GLU A 146 10.59 -0.33 -7.72
C GLU A 146 10.84 -1.75 -7.20
N SER A 147 11.99 -2.03 -6.56
CA SER A 147 12.28 -3.37 -6.02
C SER A 147 11.27 -3.83 -4.96
N ALA A 148 10.87 -2.91 -4.06
CA ALA A 148 9.83 -3.13 -3.06
C ALA A 148 8.46 -3.41 -3.69
N PHE A 149 8.23 -2.85 -4.87
CA PHE A 149 6.99 -2.97 -5.61
C PHE A 149 7.02 -4.15 -6.60
N GLU A 150 8.17 -4.77 -6.87
CA GLU A 150 8.29 -5.98 -7.69
C GLU A 150 8.31 -7.27 -6.83
N ASP A 151 8.64 -7.16 -5.55
CA ASP A 151 8.59 -8.25 -4.55
C ASP A 151 7.27 -9.03 -4.56
N LEU A 152 7.29 -10.33 -4.30
CA LEU A 152 6.10 -11.20 -4.28
C LEU A 152 4.94 -10.57 -3.50
N TYR A 153 3.75 -10.53 -4.09
CA TYR A 153 2.54 -10.06 -3.42
C TYR A 153 2.18 -10.98 -2.25
N VAL A 154 1.85 -10.39 -1.09
CA VAL A 154 1.48 -11.11 0.12
C VAL A 154 0.01 -10.85 0.45
N GLY A 155 -0.71 -11.93 0.78
CA GLY A 155 -2.14 -11.88 1.09
C GLY A 155 -3.03 -12.17 -0.13
N ASN A 156 -4.34 -12.02 0.06
CA ASN A 156 -5.35 -12.40 -0.94
C ASN A 156 -6.29 -11.24 -1.31
N THR A 157 -5.93 -10.00 -0.95
CA THR A 157 -6.80 -8.82 -1.14
C THR A 157 -7.06 -8.53 -2.62
N ALA A 158 -6.10 -8.81 -3.51
CA ALA A 158 -6.30 -8.67 -4.96
C ALA A 158 -7.43 -9.57 -5.48
N LYS A 159 -7.51 -10.82 -5.00
CA LYS A 159 -8.60 -11.74 -5.34
C LYS A 159 -9.91 -11.28 -4.72
N LEU A 160 -9.90 -10.92 -3.43
CA LEU A 160 -11.08 -10.38 -2.73
C LEU A 160 -11.66 -9.16 -3.47
N PHE A 161 -10.79 -8.29 -3.98
CA PHE A 161 -11.17 -7.14 -4.77
C PHE A 161 -11.88 -7.56 -6.06
N ILE A 162 -11.31 -8.49 -6.84
CA ILE A 162 -11.95 -9.03 -8.05
C ILE A 162 -13.32 -9.64 -7.73
N ASP A 163 -13.38 -10.49 -6.69
CA ASP A 163 -14.61 -11.16 -6.25
C ASP A 163 -15.69 -10.13 -5.88
N THR A 164 -15.30 -9.02 -5.23
CA THR A 164 -16.20 -7.91 -4.90
C THR A 164 -16.73 -7.20 -6.15
N LEU A 165 -15.88 -6.91 -7.14
CA LEU A 165 -16.32 -6.29 -8.39
C LEU A 165 -17.27 -7.19 -9.18
N ASN A 166 -17.05 -8.50 -9.17
CA ASN A 166 -17.92 -9.47 -9.79
C ASN A 166 -19.25 -9.57 -9.04
N GLN A 167 -19.23 -9.64 -7.71
CA GLN A 167 -20.43 -9.65 -6.88
C GLN A 167 -21.30 -8.41 -7.14
N GLU A 168 -20.71 -7.21 -7.22
CA GLU A 168 -21.46 -5.98 -7.51
C GLU A 168 -22.17 -6.02 -8.87
N ARG A 169 -21.54 -6.64 -9.87
CA ARG A 169 -22.16 -6.87 -11.18
C ARG A 169 -23.33 -7.83 -11.08
N HIS A 170 -23.13 -8.97 -10.42
CA HIS A 170 -24.17 -10.01 -10.27
C HIS A 170 -25.36 -9.55 -9.43
N LEU A 171 -25.14 -8.69 -8.43
CA LEU A 171 -26.25 -8.10 -7.65
C LEU A 171 -27.18 -7.24 -8.51
N SER A 172 -26.73 -6.76 -9.66
CA SER A 172 -27.54 -5.91 -10.54
C SER A 172 -28.19 -6.70 -11.69
N THR A 173 -27.86 -7.97 -11.88
CA THR A 173 -28.51 -8.83 -12.88
C THR A 173 -29.86 -9.33 -12.35
N GLY A 174 -30.96 -8.88 -12.95
CA GLY A 174 -32.32 -9.32 -12.62
C GLY A 174 -33.22 -8.33 -11.87
N TYR A 175 -32.70 -7.16 -11.47
CA TYR A 175 -33.52 -6.09 -10.89
C TYR A 175 -33.99 -5.06 -11.95
N ALA A 176 -35.07 -4.34 -11.65
CA ALA A 176 -35.63 -3.30 -12.52
C ALA A 176 -34.60 -2.19 -12.85
N ALA A 177 -34.77 -1.49 -13.97
CA ALA A 177 -33.84 -0.42 -14.40
C ALA A 177 -33.55 0.64 -13.33
N ALA A 178 -34.46 0.83 -12.36
CA ALA A 178 -34.33 1.73 -11.23
C ALA A 178 -33.25 1.34 -10.20
N THR A 179 -32.64 0.15 -10.27
CA THR A 179 -31.60 -0.30 -9.31
C THR A 179 -30.23 -0.51 -9.95
N LYS A 180 -30.08 -0.24 -11.24
CA LYS A 180 -28.77 -0.32 -11.91
C LYS A 180 -27.89 0.87 -11.48
N PRO A 181 -26.56 0.72 -11.43
CA PRO A 181 -25.67 1.86 -11.20
C PRO A 181 -25.63 2.78 -12.44
N TYR A 182 -25.25 4.04 -12.24
CA TYR A 182 -25.09 5.02 -13.32
C TYR A 182 -24.02 4.61 -14.35
N ASN A 183 -22.90 4.09 -13.84
CA ASN A 183 -21.83 3.45 -14.60
C ASN A 183 -21.16 2.42 -13.67
N TRP A 184 -20.40 1.49 -14.25
CA TRP A 184 -19.62 0.52 -13.48
C TRP A 184 -18.31 1.13 -13.00
N SER A 185 -18.37 1.99 -11.98
CA SER A 185 -17.17 2.55 -11.36
C SER A 185 -17.14 2.36 -9.84
N ILE A 186 -15.94 2.17 -9.31
CA ILE A 186 -15.68 2.10 -7.87
C ILE A 186 -14.44 2.93 -7.52
N SER A 187 -14.44 3.46 -6.31
CA SER A 187 -13.31 4.19 -5.74
C SER A 187 -12.64 3.33 -4.69
N VAL A 188 -11.30 3.23 -4.72
CA VAL A 188 -10.54 2.59 -3.65
C VAL A 188 -10.02 3.67 -2.72
N VAL A 189 -10.65 3.79 -1.55
CA VAL A 189 -10.41 4.89 -0.61
C VAL A 189 -9.59 4.37 0.57
N GLN A 190 -8.32 4.76 0.61
CA GLN A 190 -7.44 4.51 1.73
C GLN A 190 -6.27 5.48 1.71
N SER A 191 -5.58 5.65 2.83
CA SER A 191 -4.40 6.50 2.89
C SER A 191 -3.20 5.95 2.12
N SER A 192 -2.18 6.80 1.94
CA SER A 192 -0.93 6.44 1.27
C SER A 192 -0.21 5.29 1.98
N GLY A 193 0.41 4.38 1.21
CA GLY A 193 1.21 3.27 1.75
C GLY A 193 0.44 1.98 2.07
N MET A 194 -0.89 1.97 1.93
CA MET A 194 -1.75 0.81 2.17
C MET A 194 -1.73 -0.27 1.06
N GLY A 195 -1.07 0.01 -0.08
CA GLY A 195 -0.97 -0.95 -1.17
C GLY A 195 -2.10 -0.90 -2.22
N LYS A 196 -2.83 0.21 -2.36
CA LYS A 196 -3.87 0.42 -3.40
C LYS A 196 -3.40 0.02 -4.82
N SER A 197 -2.38 0.70 -5.34
CA SER A 197 -1.86 0.43 -6.69
C SER A 197 -1.31 -1.00 -6.80
N ARG A 198 -0.67 -1.50 -5.73
CA ARG A 198 -0.13 -2.87 -5.69
C ARG A 198 -1.22 -3.94 -5.74
N MET A 199 -2.33 -3.75 -5.05
CA MET A 199 -3.50 -4.64 -5.09
C MET A 199 -4.09 -4.72 -6.50
N VAL A 200 -4.28 -3.57 -7.17
CA VAL A 200 -4.87 -3.55 -8.52
C VAL A 200 -3.91 -4.12 -9.57
N GLU A 201 -2.60 -3.89 -9.44
CA GLU A 201 -1.63 -4.53 -10.31
C GLU A 201 -1.55 -6.05 -10.13
N GLU A 202 -1.72 -6.54 -8.90
CA GLU A 202 -1.83 -7.98 -8.68
C GLU A 202 -3.14 -8.53 -9.27
N ALA A 203 -4.25 -7.79 -9.14
CA ALA A 203 -5.51 -8.16 -9.79
C ALA A 203 -5.39 -8.16 -11.33
N ALA A 204 -4.57 -7.28 -11.89
CA ALA A 204 -4.30 -7.18 -13.34
C ALA A 204 -3.64 -8.43 -13.93
N LYS A 205 -3.01 -9.27 -13.09
CA LYS A 205 -2.47 -10.57 -13.49
C LYS A 205 -3.55 -11.64 -13.66
N MET A 206 -4.75 -11.42 -13.14
CA MET A 206 -5.85 -12.38 -13.18
C MET A 206 -6.95 -11.97 -14.16
N VAL A 207 -7.19 -10.65 -14.29
CA VAL A 207 -8.21 -10.07 -15.18
C VAL A 207 -7.56 -9.05 -16.10
N PHE A 208 -7.89 -9.07 -17.39
CA PHE A 208 -7.33 -8.14 -18.37
C PHE A 208 -7.55 -6.69 -17.91
N THR A 209 -6.47 -5.93 -17.75
CA THR A 209 -6.53 -4.62 -17.09
C THR A 209 -5.79 -3.53 -17.85
N ILE A 210 -6.39 -2.35 -17.97
CA ILE A 210 -5.83 -1.17 -18.63
C ILE A 210 -5.43 -0.14 -17.55
N PRO A 211 -4.11 0.02 -17.28
CA PRO A 211 -3.61 0.89 -16.21
C PRO A 211 -3.40 2.33 -16.68
N ILE A 212 -4.09 3.32 -16.11
CA ILE A 212 -3.89 4.74 -16.40
C ILE A 212 -3.41 5.43 -15.14
N ASN A 213 -2.21 6.02 -15.13
CA ASN A 213 -1.67 6.81 -14.01
C ASN A 213 -1.49 8.26 -14.45
N ILE A 214 -2.27 9.18 -13.86
CA ILE A 214 -2.26 10.60 -14.22
C ILE A 214 -1.66 11.50 -13.15
N ARG A 215 -0.79 10.94 -12.30
CA ARG A 215 -0.13 11.68 -11.20
C ARG A 215 0.48 13.00 -11.67
N GLU A 216 0.23 14.05 -10.92
CA GLU A 216 0.82 15.38 -11.14
C GLU A 216 2.37 15.36 -11.19
N LYS A 217 2.97 16.40 -11.76
CA LYS A 217 4.43 16.54 -11.75
C LYS A 217 4.88 16.82 -10.32
N LEU A 218 5.69 15.92 -9.76
CA LEU A 218 6.23 16.09 -8.42
C LEU A 218 7.40 17.10 -8.41
N PRO A 219 7.62 17.80 -7.28
CA PRO A 219 8.82 18.59 -7.05
C PRO A 219 10.11 17.75 -7.19
N GLU A 220 11.21 18.41 -7.56
CA GLU A 220 12.52 17.75 -7.71
C GLU A 220 12.92 16.95 -6.46
N GLY A 221 13.44 15.73 -6.67
CA GLY A 221 13.89 14.83 -5.61
C GLY A 221 12.80 13.90 -5.03
N ARG A 222 11.52 14.10 -5.35
CA ARG A 222 10.45 13.15 -4.97
C ARG A 222 10.23 12.10 -6.05
N ILE A 223 10.41 10.83 -5.69
CA ILE A 223 10.21 9.69 -6.58
C ILE A 223 9.00 8.90 -6.08
N THR A 224 8.13 8.52 -7.01
CA THR A 224 6.95 7.69 -6.76
C THR A 224 6.88 6.59 -7.80
N TYR A 225 6.34 5.43 -7.42
CA TYR A 225 6.15 4.30 -8.30
C TYR A 225 4.69 3.81 -8.21
N PRO A 226 4.06 3.37 -9.32
CA PRO A 226 4.57 3.37 -10.69
C PRO A 226 4.70 4.81 -11.27
N PRO A 227 5.50 5.00 -12.34
CA PRO A 227 5.65 6.30 -13.02
C PRO A 227 4.36 6.71 -13.75
N PRO A 228 4.12 8.02 -13.95
CA PRO A 228 2.90 8.52 -14.60
C PRO A 228 2.90 8.35 -16.13
N ASP A 229 1.72 8.15 -16.71
CA ASP A 229 1.46 8.24 -18.15
C ASP A 229 1.43 9.71 -18.58
N LYS A 230 2.62 10.27 -18.85
CA LYS A 230 2.81 11.71 -19.12
C LYS A 230 1.86 12.25 -20.19
N ASN A 231 1.69 11.53 -21.30
CA ASN A 231 0.85 11.97 -22.43
C ASN A 231 -0.65 11.87 -22.13
N ILE A 232 -1.09 10.84 -21.40
CA ILE A 232 -2.48 10.74 -20.93
C ILE A 232 -2.79 11.86 -19.94
N ARG A 233 -1.88 12.11 -18.99
CA ARG A 233 -2.02 13.23 -18.04
C ARG A 233 -2.13 14.56 -18.77
N GLU A 234 -1.26 14.84 -19.73
CA GLU A 234 -1.31 16.07 -20.50
C GLU A 234 -2.58 16.20 -21.33
N PHE A 235 -3.11 15.08 -21.85
CA PHE A 235 -4.41 15.04 -22.52
C PHE A 235 -5.53 15.55 -21.61
N PHE A 236 -5.64 15.03 -20.37
CA PHE A 236 -6.66 15.49 -19.42
C PHE A 236 -6.43 16.94 -18.99
N LEU A 237 -5.19 17.34 -18.68
CA LEU A 237 -4.87 18.72 -18.27
C LEU A 237 -5.27 19.76 -19.32
N LYS A 238 -5.03 19.50 -20.61
CA LYS A 238 -5.42 20.41 -21.71
C LYS A 238 -6.93 20.59 -21.85
N ARG A 239 -7.72 19.68 -21.29
CA ARG A 239 -9.19 19.64 -21.40
C ARG A 239 -9.89 20.23 -20.19
N GLN A 240 -9.15 20.53 -19.13
CA GLN A 240 -9.70 21.01 -17.86
C GLN A 240 -10.49 22.32 -18.02
N SER A 241 -10.10 23.18 -18.97
CA SER A 241 -10.76 24.47 -19.24
C SER A 241 -11.76 24.45 -20.40
N LEU A 242 -12.04 23.28 -20.99
CA LEU A 242 -12.99 23.17 -22.11
C LEU A 242 -14.41 23.00 -21.60
N SER A 243 -15.40 23.33 -22.43
CA SER A 243 -16.82 23.11 -22.10
C SER A 243 -17.14 21.65 -21.82
N ASP A 244 -18.16 21.40 -21.01
CA ASP A 244 -18.57 20.06 -20.60
C ASP A 244 -18.92 19.18 -21.81
N LYS A 245 -19.55 19.78 -22.81
CA LYS A 245 -19.85 19.13 -24.09
C LYS A 245 -18.58 18.70 -24.82
N GLN A 246 -17.57 19.56 -24.88
CA GLN A 246 -16.31 19.25 -25.56
C GLN A 246 -15.51 18.19 -24.81
N GLN A 247 -15.44 18.28 -23.48
CA GLN A 247 -14.80 17.25 -22.65
C GLN A 247 -15.44 15.88 -22.87
N LYS A 248 -16.78 15.81 -22.85
CA LYS A 248 -17.52 14.57 -23.12
C LYS A 248 -17.16 13.96 -24.48
N VAL A 249 -17.16 14.78 -25.53
CA VAL A 249 -16.77 14.35 -26.89
C VAL A 249 -15.35 13.76 -26.88
N ASP A 250 -14.40 14.50 -26.31
CA ASP A 250 -12.99 14.10 -26.31
C ASP A 250 -12.77 12.80 -25.52
N TYR A 251 -13.47 12.59 -24.40
CA TYR A 251 -13.36 11.35 -23.62
C TYR A 251 -13.99 10.14 -24.33
N MET A 252 -15.08 10.33 -25.07
CA MET A 252 -15.65 9.26 -25.90
C MET A 252 -14.73 8.89 -27.07
N ILE A 253 -14.10 9.88 -27.71
CA ILE A 253 -13.09 9.67 -28.75
C ILE A 253 -11.86 8.96 -28.16
N PHE A 254 -11.40 9.38 -26.99
CA PHE A 254 -10.31 8.74 -26.26
C PHE A 254 -10.60 7.27 -26.01
N PHE A 255 -11.75 6.91 -25.44
CA PHE A 255 -12.10 5.52 -25.19
C PHE A 255 -12.22 4.70 -26.48
N LYS A 256 -12.79 5.27 -27.54
CA LYS A 256 -12.84 4.63 -28.87
C LYS A 256 -11.43 4.20 -29.31
N PHE A 257 -10.48 5.12 -29.32
CA PHE A 257 -9.12 4.82 -29.79
C PHE A 257 -8.34 3.96 -28.81
N LEU A 258 -8.56 4.12 -27.51
CA LEU A 258 -8.02 3.24 -26.48
C LEU A 258 -8.39 1.78 -26.78
N PHE A 259 -9.68 1.49 -26.98
CA PHE A 259 -10.14 0.14 -27.27
C PHE A 259 -9.64 -0.37 -28.62
N ALA A 260 -9.68 0.46 -29.67
CA ALA A 260 -9.24 0.07 -31.00
C ALA A 260 -7.74 -0.26 -31.07
N LYS A 261 -6.88 0.54 -30.42
CA LYS A 261 -5.43 0.31 -30.40
C LYS A 261 -5.07 -0.89 -29.54
N ILE A 262 -5.72 -1.08 -28.40
CA ILE A 262 -5.53 -2.28 -27.58
C ILE A 262 -5.93 -3.52 -28.36
N HIS A 263 -7.08 -3.49 -29.05
CA HIS A 263 -7.51 -4.60 -29.91
C HIS A 263 -6.44 -4.95 -30.95
N GLN A 264 -5.86 -3.95 -31.64
CA GLN A 264 -4.77 -4.18 -32.61
C GLN A 264 -3.55 -4.84 -31.97
N VAL A 265 -3.14 -4.39 -30.78
CA VAL A 265 -1.99 -4.98 -30.07
C VAL A 265 -2.31 -6.42 -29.65
N VAL A 266 -3.49 -6.67 -29.07
CA VAL A 266 -3.89 -8.00 -28.62
C VAL A 266 -3.99 -8.97 -29.79
N GLN A 267 -4.63 -8.55 -30.88
CA GLN A 267 -4.77 -9.37 -32.09
C GLN A 267 -3.42 -9.68 -32.74
N GLY A 268 -2.49 -8.71 -32.75
CA GLY A 268 -1.18 -8.87 -33.38
C GLY A 268 -0.15 -9.63 -32.56
N ARG A 269 -0.28 -9.67 -31.22
CA ARG A 269 0.76 -10.20 -30.31
C ARG A 269 0.33 -11.36 -29.43
N PHE A 270 -0.95 -11.49 -29.10
CA PHE A 270 -1.44 -12.45 -28.10
C PHE A 270 -2.52 -13.37 -28.66
N LEU A 271 -2.42 -13.71 -29.95
CA LEU A 271 -3.43 -14.50 -30.66
C LEU A 271 -3.60 -15.89 -30.02
N GLY A 272 -4.80 -16.14 -29.46
CA GLY A 272 -5.17 -17.41 -28.84
C GLY A 272 -4.90 -17.50 -27.33
N ALA A 273 -4.30 -16.48 -26.71
CA ALA A 273 -4.30 -16.36 -25.25
C ALA A 273 -5.67 -15.84 -24.77
N THR A 274 -6.19 -16.39 -23.67
CA THR A 274 -7.46 -15.95 -23.07
C THR A 274 -7.36 -15.98 -21.54
N GLY A 275 -8.32 -15.34 -20.86
CA GLY A 275 -8.40 -15.36 -19.39
C GLY A 275 -7.14 -14.83 -18.69
N SER A 276 -6.71 -15.53 -17.64
CA SER A 276 -5.54 -15.14 -16.85
C SER A 276 -4.23 -15.15 -17.64
N ASP A 277 -4.08 -16.07 -18.61
CA ASP A 277 -2.85 -16.15 -19.41
C ASP A 277 -2.69 -14.92 -20.30
N LEU A 278 -3.80 -14.42 -20.87
CA LEU A 278 -3.81 -13.16 -21.62
C LEU A 278 -3.56 -11.97 -20.69
N ALA A 279 -4.16 -11.96 -19.49
CA ALA A 279 -3.96 -10.89 -18.52
C ALA A 279 -2.49 -10.77 -18.10
N LEU A 280 -1.83 -11.90 -17.79
CA LEU A 280 -0.40 -11.97 -17.48
C LEU A 280 0.46 -11.44 -18.63
N ALA A 281 0.27 -11.97 -19.85
CA ALA A 281 1.05 -11.55 -21.02
C ALA A 281 0.86 -10.05 -21.34
N TRP A 282 -0.35 -9.54 -21.13
CA TRP A 282 -0.66 -8.12 -21.28
C TRP A 282 0.08 -7.24 -20.27
N VAL A 283 0.09 -7.63 -18.98
CA VAL A 283 0.84 -6.93 -17.92
C VAL A 283 2.35 -6.91 -18.21
N GLU A 284 2.91 -8.05 -18.62
CA GLU A 284 4.33 -8.15 -18.99
C GLU A 284 4.68 -7.21 -20.17
N TYR A 285 3.80 -7.15 -21.17
CA TYR A 285 3.98 -6.23 -22.30
C TYR A 285 3.95 -4.76 -21.88
N LEU A 286 3.02 -4.37 -21.01
CA LEU A 286 2.90 -2.99 -20.55
C LEU A 286 4.08 -2.57 -19.67
N ASN A 287 4.62 -3.49 -18.85
CA ASN A 287 5.71 -3.21 -17.91
C ASN A 287 7.11 -3.41 -18.52
N ARG A 288 7.24 -3.94 -19.74
CA ARG A 288 8.54 -4.16 -20.40
C ARG A 288 9.37 -2.87 -20.47
N GLY A 289 10.52 -2.86 -19.79
CA GLY A 289 11.43 -1.71 -19.75
C GLY A 289 10.99 -0.56 -18.84
N GLN A 290 9.99 -0.77 -17.98
CA GLN A 290 9.59 0.19 -16.97
C GLN A 290 10.73 0.43 -15.98
N ASN A 291 10.81 1.65 -15.47
CA ASN A 291 11.73 2.03 -14.40
C ASN A 291 11.09 3.10 -13.50
N ILE A 292 11.84 3.63 -12.54
CA ILE A 292 11.34 4.67 -11.62
C ILE A 292 10.93 6.01 -12.28
N VAL A 293 11.32 6.27 -13.54
CA VAL A 293 11.07 7.53 -14.24
C VAL A 293 10.05 7.38 -15.37
N GLU A 294 10.09 6.26 -16.10
CA GLU A 294 9.26 6.03 -17.28
C GLU A 294 8.50 4.71 -17.20
N VAL A 295 7.25 4.74 -17.68
CA VAL A 295 6.43 3.56 -17.90
C VAL A 295 7.08 2.64 -18.95
N GLY A 296 6.67 1.36 -18.96
CA GLY A 296 7.20 0.41 -19.93
C GLY A 296 6.99 0.85 -21.39
N ILE A 297 7.87 0.39 -22.27
CA ILE A 297 7.96 0.81 -23.67
C ILE A 297 6.66 0.48 -24.43
N GLY A 298 6.06 -0.68 -24.15
CA GLY A 298 4.79 -1.10 -24.75
C GLY A 298 3.64 -0.18 -24.34
N ARG A 299 3.56 0.17 -23.06
CA ARG A 299 2.57 1.12 -22.51
C ARG A 299 2.75 2.53 -23.08
N LYS A 300 4.00 3.02 -23.14
CA LYS A 300 4.33 4.32 -23.74
C LYS A 300 3.86 4.40 -25.19
N ARG A 301 4.29 3.47 -26.04
CA ARG A 301 3.92 3.43 -27.47
C ARG A 301 2.41 3.32 -27.68
N LEU A 302 1.73 2.50 -26.86
CA LEU A 302 0.28 2.36 -26.91
C LEU A 302 -0.41 3.71 -26.66
N TYR A 303 -0.07 4.37 -25.55
CA TYR A 303 -0.71 5.63 -25.18
C TYR A 303 -0.33 6.80 -26.06
N ASP A 304 0.90 6.84 -26.58
CA ASP A 304 1.30 7.83 -27.57
C ASP A 304 0.42 7.74 -28.82
N SER A 305 0.21 6.51 -29.35
CA SER A 305 -0.65 6.30 -30.52
C SER A 305 -2.13 6.56 -30.24
N VAL A 306 -2.62 6.24 -29.04
CA VAL A 306 -4.00 6.57 -28.64
C VAL A 306 -4.22 8.08 -28.62
N ILE A 307 -3.29 8.83 -28.03
CA ILE A 307 -3.41 10.29 -27.93
C ILE A 307 -3.27 10.97 -29.28
N GLU A 308 -2.35 10.51 -30.14
CA GLU A 308 -2.20 11.04 -31.51
C GLU A 308 -3.50 10.95 -32.31
N ASP A 309 -4.09 9.75 -32.40
CA ASP A 309 -5.35 9.53 -33.12
C ASP A 309 -6.53 10.30 -32.47
N THR A 310 -6.53 10.38 -31.13
CA THR A 310 -7.56 11.11 -30.39
C THR A 310 -7.51 12.61 -30.70
N GLU A 311 -6.34 13.24 -30.66
CA GLU A 311 -6.19 14.67 -30.96
C GLU A 311 -6.56 14.99 -32.42
N GLN A 312 -6.19 14.12 -33.36
CA GLN A 312 -6.57 14.25 -34.76
C GLN A 312 -8.10 14.17 -34.94
N ALA A 313 -8.75 13.19 -34.32
CA ALA A 313 -10.19 12.99 -34.42
C ALA A 313 -10.99 14.09 -33.70
N SER A 314 -10.55 14.54 -32.51
CA SER A 314 -11.15 15.66 -31.79
C SER A 314 -11.11 16.94 -32.61
N SER A 315 -10.00 17.20 -33.30
CA SER A 315 -9.86 18.36 -34.20
C SER A 315 -10.82 18.28 -35.38
N ASN A 316 -10.89 17.11 -36.04
CA ASN A 316 -11.82 16.88 -37.16
C ASN A 316 -13.28 16.99 -36.76
N PHE A 317 -13.65 16.53 -35.55
CA PHE A 317 -15.01 16.63 -35.05
C PHE A 317 -15.45 18.08 -34.85
N LYS A 318 -14.54 18.93 -34.31
CA LYS A 318 -14.79 20.37 -34.15
C LYS A 318 -15.05 21.06 -35.48
N ILE A 319 -14.29 20.69 -36.52
CA ILE A 319 -14.42 21.27 -37.86
C ILE A 319 -15.73 20.82 -38.53
N ASN A 320 -16.01 19.52 -38.50
CA ASN A 320 -17.11 18.92 -39.27
C ASN A 320 -18.44 18.87 -38.50
N LYS A 321 -18.49 19.36 -37.25
CA LYS A 321 -19.66 19.30 -36.35
C LYS A 321 -20.28 17.90 -36.32
N GLY A 322 -19.47 16.89 -36.04
CA GLY A 322 -19.92 15.51 -36.03
C GLY A 322 -21.07 15.26 -35.04
N SER A 323 -21.78 14.15 -35.22
CA SER A 323 -22.84 13.72 -34.31
C SER A 323 -22.27 13.04 -33.08
N LEU A 324 -22.73 13.46 -31.88
CA LEU A 324 -22.40 12.81 -30.61
C LEU A 324 -22.78 11.31 -30.62
N ARG A 325 -23.92 10.98 -31.23
CA ARG A 325 -24.43 9.61 -31.32
C ARG A 325 -23.52 8.71 -32.15
N ASP A 326 -22.87 9.27 -33.17
CA ASP A 326 -21.97 8.51 -34.05
C ASP A 326 -20.67 8.18 -33.33
N ILE A 327 -20.13 9.11 -32.53
CA ILE A 327 -18.97 8.84 -31.68
C ILE A 327 -19.31 7.78 -30.65
N GLU A 328 -20.44 7.93 -29.94
CA GLU A 328 -20.89 6.97 -28.94
C GLU A 328 -21.01 5.56 -29.54
N THR A 329 -21.67 5.44 -30.68
CA THR A 329 -21.80 4.16 -31.41
C THR A 329 -20.43 3.62 -31.83
N SER A 330 -19.52 4.47 -32.29
CA SER A 330 -18.17 4.06 -32.69
C SER A 330 -17.31 3.60 -31.51
N MET A 331 -17.44 4.25 -30.36
CA MET A 331 -16.79 3.86 -29.10
C MET A 331 -17.30 2.50 -28.64
N GLN A 332 -18.62 2.33 -28.60
CA GLN A 332 -19.31 1.09 -28.25
C GLN A 332 -18.87 -0.09 -29.13
N LYS A 333 -18.82 0.10 -30.46
CA LYS A 333 -18.31 -0.93 -31.39
C LYS A 333 -16.86 -1.31 -31.11
N SER A 334 -16.00 -0.34 -30.81
CA SER A 334 -14.59 -0.59 -30.51
C SER A 334 -14.43 -1.35 -29.18
N CYS A 335 -15.23 -1.00 -28.18
CA CYS A 335 -15.32 -1.71 -26.91
C CYS A 335 -15.79 -3.16 -27.12
N GLN A 336 -16.87 -3.37 -27.87
CA GLN A 336 -17.41 -4.70 -28.15
C GLN A 336 -16.36 -5.60 -28.81
N ALA A 337 -15.72 -5.12 -29.87
CA ALA A 337 -14.70 -5.88 -30.59
C ALA A 337 -13.54 -6.29 -29.67
N LEU A 338 -13.08 -5.38 -28.79
CA LEU A 338 -12.04 -5.70 -27.82
C LEU A 338 -12.47 -6.80 -26.85
N LEU A 339 -13.69 -6.70 -26.31
CA LEU A 339 -14.18 -7.67 -25.32
C LEU A 339 -14.40 -9.06 -25.92
N GLU A 340 -14.92 -9.14 -27.15
CA GLU A 340 -15.06 -10.38 -27.90
C GLU A 340 -13.70 -11.04 -28.20
N LEU A 341 -12.66 -10.22 -28.40
CA LEU A 341 -11.29 -10.71 -28.60
C LEU A 341 -10.66 -11.24 -27.31
N ILE A 342 -10.84 -10.55 -26.17
CA ILE A 342 -10.27 -10.93 -24.87
C ILE A 342 -10.95 -12.19 -24.32
N GLN A 343 -12.27 -12.27 -24.42
CA GLN A 343 -13.05 -13.36 -23.86
C GLN A 343 -14.22 -13.74 -24.81
N PRO A 344 -13.98 -14.65 -25.75
CA PRO A 344 -15.00 -15.09 -26.70
C PRO A 344 -16.12 -15.91 -26.04
N ASP A 345 -15.84 -16.58 -24.91
CA ASP A 345 -16.84 -17.35 -24.16
C ASP A 345 -17.73 -16.45 -23.28
N SER A 346 -19.04 -16.54 -23.52
CA SER A 346 -20.08 -15.77 -22.82
C SER A 346 -20.74 -16.51 -21.66
N SER A 347 -20.22 -17.68 -21.26
CA SER A 347 -20.81 -18.53 -20.21
C SER A 347 -20.72 -17.92 -18.81
N ASN A 348 -19.66 -17.14 -18.54
CA ASN A 348 -19.47 -16.43 -17.28
C ASN A 348 -19.97 -14.98 -17.39
N GLN A 349 -20.71 -14.50 -16.39
CA GLN A 349 -21.22 -13.12 -16.30
C GLN A 349 -20.24 -12.14 -15.61
N ASP A 350 -19.07 -12.61 -15.19
CA ASP A 350 -18.02 -11.81 -14.55
C ASP A 350 -17.48 -10.68 -15.45
N ASN A 351 -16.77 -9.74 -14.81
CA ASN A 351 -16.04 -8.68 -15.50
C ASN A 351 -14.96 -9.26 -16.42
N ILE A 352 -14.91 -8.80 -17.67
CA ILE A 352 -13.88 -9.22 -18.65
C ILE A 352 -12.65 -8.31 -18.56
N CYS A 353 -12.88 -7.00 -18.39
CA CYS A 353 -11.81 -6.01 -18.46
C CYS A 353 -11.96 -4.92 -17.40
N LEU A 354 -10.86 -4.59 -16.75
CA LEU A 354 -10.77 -3.55 -15.74
C LEU A 354 -10.00 -2.35 -16.31
N ILE A 355 -10.42 -1.14 -15.96
CA ILE A 355 -9.71 0.09 -16.32
C ILE A 355 -9.51 0.89 -15.06
N TYR A 356 -8.28 1.10 -14.64
CA TYR A 356 -8.03 1.89 -13.43
C TYR A 356 -7.33 3.21 -13.72
N PHE A 357 -7.74 4.24 -12.98
CA PHE A 357 -7.14 5.56 -12.95
C PHE A 357 -6.44 5.73 -11.60
N ASP A 358 -5.10 5.69 -11.61
CA ASP A 358 -4.25 5.95 -10.46
C ASP A 358 -3.90 7.43 -10.35
N GLU A 359 -3.90 7.92 -9.11
CA GLU A 359 -3.67 9.33 -8.75
C GLU A 359 -4.60 10.29 -9.47
N ALA A 360 -5.86 9.89 -9.63
CA ALA A 360 -6.83 10.57 -10.49
C ALA A 360 -7.42 11.87 -9.91
N HIS A 361 -6.91 12.35 -8.77
CA HIS A 361 -7.53 13.40 -7.95
C HIS A 361 -7.79 14.71 -8.71
N SER A 362 -6.93 15.04 -9.67
CA SER A 362 -7.06 16.22 -10.54
C SER A 362 -8.36 16.22 -11.35
N LEU A 363 -8.92 15.04 -11.67
CA LEU A 363 -10.19 14.95 -12.41
C LEU A 363 -11.37 15.49 -11.59
N THR A 364 -11.26 15.50 -10.27
CA THR A 364 -12.35 15.89 -9.37
C THR A 364 -12.29 17.35 -8.92
N GLU A 365 -11.33 18.12 -9.42
CA GLU A 365 -11.24 19.54 -9.12
C GLU A 365 -12.53 20.27 -9.56
N SER A 366 -13.04 21.12 -8.67
CA SER A 366 -14.19 21.97 -8.96
C SER A 366 -13.83 23.02 -10.01
N VAL A 367 -14.77 23.34 -10.89
CA VAL A 367 -14.62 24.41 -11.87
C VAL A 367 -14.46 25.75 -11.12
N LYS A 368 -13.37 26.49 -11.38
CA LYS A 368 -13.05 27.73 -10.66
C LYS A 368 -14.07 28.84 -10.89
N THR A 369 -14.57 28.93 -12.11
CA THR A 369 -15.58 29.92 -12.54
C THR A 369 -16.63 29.20 -13.37
N PRO A 370 -17.63 28.58 -12.74
CA PRO A 370 -18.69 27.88 -13.45
C PRO A 370 -19.46 28.86 -14.34
N ASP A 371 -19.71 28.48 -15.57
CA ASP A 371 -20.58 29.19 -16.51
C ASP A 371 -21.52 28.20 -17.22
N GLN A 372 -22.40 28.70 -18.09
CA GLN A 372 -23.41 27.85 -18.76
C GLN A 372 -22.81 26.73 -19.64
N GLU A 373 -21.53 26.84 -20.05
CA GLU A 373 -20.87 25.88 -20.92
C GLU A 373 -19.94 24.93 -20.14
N HIS A 374 -19.52 25.31 -18.93
CA HIS A 374 -18.63 24.53 -18.09
C HIS A 374 -19.05 24.60 -16.62
N GLU A 375 -19.88 23.64 -16.21
CA GLU A 375 -20.43 23.54 -14.85
C GLU A 375 -19.84 22.36 -14.07
N ARG A 376 -19.31 21.35 -14.77
CA ARG A 376 -18.97 20.04 -14.20
C ARG A 376 -17.47 19.78 -14.15
N SER A 377 -17.03 19.01 -13.15
CA SER A 377 -15.65 18.52 -13.11
C SER A 377 -15.36 17.50 -14.21
N GLN A 378 -14.08 17.30 -14.52
CA GLN A 378 -13.65 16.33 -15.55
C GLN A 378 -14.12 14.92 -15.22
N TYR A 379 -14.16 14.55 -13.94
CA TYR A 379 -14.66 13.27 -13.44
C TYR A 379 -16.13 13.05 -13.82
N HIS A 380 -17.00 14.05 -13.68
CA HIS A 380 -18.41 13.95 -14.07
C HIS A 380 -18.57 13.80 -15.59
N ASN A 381 -17.78 14.56 -16.35
CA ASN A 381 -17.78 14.47 -17.82
C ASN A 381 -17.27 13.11 -18.30
N LEU A 382 -16.20 12.57 -17.67
CA LEU A 382 -15.70 11.21 -17.90
C LEU A 382 -16.77 10.17 -17.51
N GLY A 383 -17.45 10.37 -16.38
CA GLY A 383 -18.57 9.55 -15.91
C GLY A 383 -19.70 9.41 -16.91
N THR A 384 -19.93 10.44 -17.72
CA THR A 384 -20.92 10.41 -18.80
C THR A 384 -20.47 9.53 -19.97
N ALA A 385 -19.19 9.53 -20.32
CA ALA A 385 -18.66 8.62 -21.33
C ALA A 385 -18.66 7.16 -20.83
N MET A 386 -18.35 6.95 -19.55
CA MET A 386 -18.42 5.63 -18.90
C MET A 386 -19.86 5.09 -18.83
N ALA A 387 -20.85 5.95 -18.60
CA ALA A 387 -22.27 5.56 -18.57
C ALA A 387 -22.77 5.00 -19.93
N SER A 388 -22.23 5.50 -21.06
CA SER A 388 -22.49 4.94 -22.39
C SER A 388 -21.93 3.53 -22.59
N LEU A 389 -21.14 3.01 -21.63
CA LEU A 389 -20.56 1.67 -21.64
C LEU A 389 -21.19 0.75 -20.57
N ILE A 390 -22.32 1.12 -19.97
CA ILE A 390 -22.95 0.38 -18.86
C ILE A 390 -23.32 -1.08 -19.21
N ASP A 391 -23.67 -1.36 -20.47
CA ASP A 391 -24.07 -2.69 -20.92
C ASP A 391 -22.88 -3.61 -21.23
N TYR A 392 -21.64 -3.11 -21.13
CA TYR A 392 -20.43 -3.88 -21.36
C TYR A 392 -19.85 -4.40 -20.04
N ARG A 393 -19.16 -5.54 -20.10
CA ARG A 393 -18.50 -6.20 -18.95
C ARG A 393 -17.16 -5.53 -18.59
N LEU A 394 -17.18 -4.19 -18.53
CA LEU A 394 -16.10 -3.30 -18.09
C LEU A 394 -16.34 -2.81 -16.67
N PHE A 395 -15.26 -2.68 -15.89
CA PHE A 395 -15.31 -2.02 -14.58
C PHE A 395 -14.21 -0.96 -14.46
N PHE A 396 -14.60 0.25 -14.07
CA PHE A 396 -13.71 1.39 -13.88
C PHE A 396 -13.32 1.54 -12.41
N ILE A 397 -12.03 1.74 -12.14
CA ILE A 397 -11.49 1.79 -10.78
C ILE A 397 -10.75 3.11 -10.59
N PHE A 398 -11.09 3.88 -9.56
CA PHE A 398 -10.41 5.13 -9.24
C PHE A 398 -9.56 4.94 -7.98
N LEU A 399 -8.24 4.96 -8.14
CA LEU A 399 -7.29 4.94 -7.04
C LEU A 399 -6.88 6.39 -6.76
N SER A 400 -7.32 6.92 -5.63
CA SER A 400 -6.96 8.27 -5.23
C SER A 400 -6.65 8.28 -3.74
N THR A 401 -5.59 9.00 -3.38
CA THR A 401 -5.39 9.41 -1.98
C THR A 401 -6.23 10.61 -1.62
N ASN A 402 -6.72 11.40 -2.58
CA ASN A 402 -7.67 12.48 -2.30
C ASN A 402 -9.02 11.87 -1.92
N SER A 403 -9.18 11.65 -0.62
CA SER A 403 -10.31 11.01 0.02
C SER A 403 -11.47 11.97 0.26
N ARG A 404 -11.57 13.08 -0.50
CA ARG A 404 -12.80 13.83 -0.58
C ARG A 404 -13.86 12.88 -1.10
N LEU A 405 -14.56 12.25 -0.17
CA LEU A 405 -15.59 11.26 -0.44
C LEU A 405 -16.59 11.86 -1.44
N GLU A 406 -16.95 13.12 -1.22
CA GLU A 406 -17.76 13.98 -2.09
C GLU A 406 -17.32 14.03 -3.56
N ASN A 407 -16.05 13.75 -3.87
CA ASN A 407 -15.48 13.93 -5.20
C ASN A 407 -15.52 12.65 -6.05
N PHE A 408 -15.20 11.50 -5.45
CA PHE A 408 -15.12 10.20 -6.14
C PHE A 408 -16.21 9.21 -5.74
N ALA A 409 -16.91 9.51 -4.66
CA ALA A 409 -18.04 8.78 -4.10
C ALA A 409 -19.10 9.80 -3.62
N PRO A 410 -19.62 10.68 -4.51
CA PRO A 410 -20.52 11.75 -4.11
C PRO A 410 -21.83 11.17 -3.56
N PRO A 411 -22.48 11.78 -2.55
CA PRO A 411 -23.84 11.41 -2.20
C PRO A 411 -24.81 11.70 -3.37
N PRO A 412 -25.95 10.99 -3.47
CA PRO A 412 -26.86 11.12 -4.63
C PRO A 412 -27.28 12.57 -4.94
N THR A 413 -27.42 13.40 -3.89
CA THR A 413 -27.81 14.82 -3.96
C THR A 413 -26.78 15.73 -4.63
N SER A 414 -25.53 15.28 -4.75
CA SER A 414 -24.42 16.07 -5.31
C SER A 414 -24.15 15.76 -6.78
N PHE A 415 -24.85 14.79 -7.37
CA PHE A 415 -24.74 14.51 -8.80
C PHE A 415 -25.58 15.50 -9.61
N PRO A 416 -24.98 16.20 -10.60
CA PRO A 416 -25.71 17.11 -11.50
C PRO A 416 -26.68 16.40 -12.47
N SER A 417 -26.78 15.07 -12.43
CA SER A 417 -27.65 14.29 -13.30
C SER A 417 -28.93 13.90 -12.56
N ASP A 418 -30.07 14.35 -13.10
CA ASP A 418 -31.41 13.94 -12.64
C ASP A 418 -31.56 12.41 -12.54
N ARG A 419 -30.78 11.63 -13.30
CA ARG A 419 -30.85 10.17 -13.27
C ARG A 419 -30.30 9.58 -11.97
N VAL A 420 -29.24 10.16 -11.39
CA VAL A 420 -28.68 9.70 -10.11
C VAL A 420 -29.53 10.19 -8.94
N ALA A 421 -30.06 11.42 -9.05
CA ALA A 421 -31.02 11.97 -8.09
C ALA A 421 -32.34 11.16 -8.01
N ASN A 422 -32.69 10.41 -9.07
CA ASN A 422 -33.92 9.62 -9.18
C ASN A 422 -33.76 8.11 -8.86
N GLY A 423 -32.73 7.70 -8.11
CA GLY A 423 -32.70 6.37 -7.48
C GLY A 423 -31.69 5.34 -8.00
N LEU A 424 -30.66 5.75 -8.75
CA LEU A 424 -29.58 4.81 -9.16
C LEU A 424 -28.76 4.32 -7.95
N ARG A 425 -28.37 3.04 -7.96
CA ARG A 425 -27.56 2.42 -6.91
C ARG A 425 -26.13 2.97 -6.93
N LEU A 426 -25.65 3.44 -5.78
CA LEU A 426 -24.24 3.79 -5.60
C LEU A 426 -23.44 2.52 -5.27
N ILE A 427 -22.31 2.34 -5.95
CA ILE A 427 -21.36 1.26 -5.63
C ILE A 427 -20.52 1.72 -4.43
N PRO A 428 -20.49 0.98 -3.31
CA PRO A 428 -19.72 1.36 -2.13
C PRO A 428 -18.21 1.44 -2.46
N PRO A 429 -17.47 2.42 -1.94
CA PRO A 429 -16.03 2.46 -2.11
C PRO A 429 -15.33 1.28 -1.43
N PHE A 430 -14.29 0.76 -2.05
CA PHE A 430 -13.47 -0.31 -1.48
C PHE A 430 -12.46 0.28 -0.49
N THR A 431 -12.50 -0.17 0.76
CA THR A 431 -11.64 0.34 1.85
C THR A 431 -10.75 -0.74 2.48
N GLU A 432 -11.04 -2.02 2.21
CA GLU A 432 -10.41 -3.19 2.82
C GLU A 432 -9.02 -3.47 2.24
N LEU A 433 -7.99 -2.88 2.83
CA LEU A 433 -6.60 -3.11 2.44
C LEU A 433 -5.80 -3.79 3.56
N PRO A 434 -4.78 -4.59 3.20
CA PRO A 434 -4.00 -5.34 4.17
C PRO A 434 -3.28 -4.43 5.18
N PHE A 435 -3.27 -4.88 6.43
CA PHE A 435 -2.56 -4.25 7.55
C PHE A 435 -1.79 -5.34 8.31
N ASP A 436 -0.61 -5.01 8.85
CA ASP A 436 0.26 -5.93 9.61
C ASP A 436 0.73 -7.20 8.86
N ILE A 437 0.74 -7.18 7.51
CA ILE A 437 1.07 -8.38 6.71
C ILE A 437 2.50 -8.90 6.86
N TYR A 438 3.39 -8.16 7.53
CA TYR A 438 4.78 -8.53 7.77
C TYR A 438 5.08 -8.75 9.26
N GLU A 439 4.06 -8.74 10.14
CA GLU A 439 4.23 -8.96 11.58
C GLU A 439 4.92 -10.31 11.86
N SER A 440 4.41 -11.41 11.30
CA SER A 440 5.00 -12.74 11.49
C SER A 440 6.44 -12.79 10.99
N THR A 441 6.70 -12.25 9.79
CA THR A 441 8.05 -12.20 9.19
C THR A 441 9.06 -11.52 10.12
N VAL A 442 8.72 -10.33 10.66
CA VAL A 442 9.66 -9.62 11.54
C VAL A 442 9.81 -10.28 12.91
N LEU A 443 8.78 -10.95 13.41
CA LEU A 443 8.82 -11.63 14.70
C LEU A 443 9.59 -12.95 14.64
N ASP A 444 9.46 -13.70 13.55
CA ASP A 444 10.19 -14.95 13.30
C ASP A 444 11.70 -14.70 13.12
N ASP A 445 12.08 -13.53 12.59
CA ASP A 445 13.49 -13.10 12.45
C ASP A 445 14.15 -12.74 13.80
N ILE A 446 13.41 -12.74 14.91
CA ILE A 446 13.91 -12.40 16.24
C ILE A 446 14.13 -13.68 17.07
N ASN A 447 15.39 -13.94 17.41
CA ASN A 447 15.75 -15.07 18.29
C ASN A 447 15.14 -15.00 19.69
N ILE A 448 15.02 -13.79 20.25
CA ILE A 448 14.51 -13.54 21.60
C ILE A 448 13.56 -12.35 21.57
N LEU A 449 12.26 -12.61 21.73
CA LEU A 449 11.28 -11.55 21.92
C LEU A 449 11.45 -10.98 23.34
N SER A 450 11.98 -9.77 23.42
CA SER A 450 12.23 -8.97 24.63
C SER A 450 11.91 -7.50 24.38
N LEU A 451 11.81 -6.68 25.44
CA LEU A 451 11.59 -5.23 25.31
C LEU A 451 12.64 -4.55 24.44
N GLU A 452 13.91 -4.96 24.58
CA GLU A 452 14.99 -4.41 23.76
C GLU A 452 14.79 -4.74 22.28
N SER A 453 14.37 -5.98 21.96
CA SER A 453 14.16 -6.41 20.58
C SER A 453 13.00 -5.66 19.91
N VAL A 454 11.85 -5.51 20.60
CA VAL A 454 10.66 -4.84 20.05
C VAL A 454 10.85 -3.33 19.93
N SER A 455 11.79 -2.76 20.68
CA SER A 455 12.21 -1.36 20.56
C SER A 455 13.11 -1.07 19.36
N LYS A 456 13.34 -2.04 18.46
CA LYS A 456 14.18 -1.86 17.27
C LYS A 456 13.36 -1.54 16.03
N THR A 457 13.90 -0.67 15.17
CA THR A 457 13.31 -0.30 13.88
C THR A 457 12.95 -1.52 13.03
N LYS A 458 13.78 -2.58 13.05
CA LYS A 458 13.55 -3.83 12.30
C LYS A 458 12.26 -4.57 12.69
N VAL A 459 11.75 -4.34 13.91
CA VAL A 459 10.51 -4.94 14.42
C VAL A 459 9.35 -3.99 14.20
N MET A 460 9.56 -2.70 14.49
CA MET A 460 8.57 -1.64 14.27
C MET A 460 8.02 -1.60 12.84
N VAL A 461 8.87 -1.88 11.83
CA VAL A 461 8.48 -1.84 10.41
C VAL A 461 7.49 -2.94 10.01
N GLY A 462 7.39 -4.03 10.77
CA GLY A 462 6.45 -5.12 10.48
C GLY A 462 5.02 -4.81 10.87
N PHE A 463 4.83 -3.81 11.73
CA PHE A 463 3.50 -3.36 12.17
C PHE A 463 3.03 -2.16 11.34
N GLY A 464 1.77 -2.19 10.95
CA GLY A 464 1.08 -1.15 10.24
C GLY A 464 0.92 -1.43 8.76
N ARG A 465 1.11 -0.36 7.98
CA ARG A 465 1.03 -0.43 6.52
C ARG A 465 2.23 -1.15 5.92
N ALA A 466 1.99 -1.88 4.83
CA ALA A 466 3.01 -2.58 4.05
C ALA A 466 4.20 -1.69 3.63
N LEU A 467 3.96 -0.39 3.44
CA LEU A 467 4.99 0.60 3.09
C LEU A 467 6.22 0.56 4.00
N TRP A 468 6.05 0.38 5.31
CA TRP A 468 7.16 0.50 6.26
C TRP A 468 8.20 -0.60 6.07
N TYR A 469 7.75 -1.85 6.07
CA TYR A 469 8.59 -3.01 5.84
C TYR A 469 9.25 -2.97 4.46
N SER A 470 8.46 -2.74 3.40
CA SER A 470 8.97 -2.73 2.03
C SER A 470 10.02 -1.64 1.82
N TYR A 471 9.79 -0.43 2.37
CA TYR A 471 10.78 0.65 2.29
C TYR A 471 12.07 0.31 3.04
N TYR A 472 11.95 -0.22 4.26
CA TYR A 472 13.09 -0.60 5.10
C TYR A 472 13.94 -1.69 4.44
N LYS A 473 13.30 -2.73 3.87
CA LYS A 473 13.98 -3.81 3.16
C LYS A 473 14.75 -3.30 1.93
N SER A 474 14.12 -2.46 1.10
CA SER A 474 14.76 -1.94 -0.12
C SER A 474 15.75 -0.79 0.12
N ASN A 475 15.64 -0.08 1.25
CA ASN A 475 16.45 1.11 1.57
C ASN A 475 16.94 1.08 3.03
N SER A 476 17.55 -0.02 3.47
CA SER A 476 18.02 -0.19 4.87
C SER A 476 18.99 0.90 5.33
N ASN A 477 19.65 1.57 4.39
CA ASN A 477 20.55 2.69 4.64
C ASN A 477 19.88 4.06 4.73
N LYS A 478 18.56 4.17 4.52
CA LYS A 478 17.83 5.45 4.65
C LYS A 478 17.08 5.51 5.98
N ASN A 479 16.86 6.73 6.46
CA ASN A 479 16.10 6.94 7.68
C ASN A 479 14.60 6.84 7.40
N ILE A 480 13.98 5.75 7.83
CA ILE A 480 12.54 5.53 7.67
C ILE A 480 11.71 6.56 8.45
N PHE A 481 12.22 7.10 9.56
CA PHE A 481 11.49 8.07 10.36
C PHE A 481 11.36 9.42 9.66
N ASP A 482 12.34 9.82 8.85
CA ASP A 482 12.24 11.05 8.05
C ASP A 482 11.13 10.90 6.98
N LEU A 483 11.07 9.73 6.32
CA LEU A 483 9.98 9.41 5.40
C LEU A 483 8.61 9.42 6.11
N ALA A 484 8.54 8.84 7.31
CA ALA A 484 7.32 8.78 8.09
C ALA A 484 6.86 10.18 8.55
N VAL A 485 7.78 11.04 8.99
CA VAL A 485 7.51 12.45 9.31
C VAL A 485 6.97 13.16 8.08
N ASP A 486 7.67 13.07 6.94
CA ASP A 486 7.27 13.75 5.71
C ASP A 486 5.87 13.36 5.24
N LYS A 487 5.55 12.06 5.33
CA LYS A 487 4.23 11.54 4.96
C LYS A 487 3.15 11.87 5.98
N LEU A 488 3.46 11.84 7.28
CA LEU A 488 2.49 12.15 8.33
C LEU A 488 2.13 13.64 8.36
N THR A 489 3.06 14.52 8.02
CA THR A 489 2.86 15.97 8.14
C THR A 489 2.66 16.69 6.81
N ALA A 490 2.60 15.94 5.70
CA ALA A 490 2.53 16.48 4.36
C ALA A 490 3.60 17.58 4.10
N SER A 491 4.84 17.32 4.57
CA SER A 491 5.94 18.30 4.52
C SER A 491 6.07 18.90 3.12
N GLY A 492 6.22 20.23 3.01
CA GLY A 492 6.38 20.94 1.73
C GLY A 492 5.08 21.40 1.05
N VAL A 493 3.91 21.15 1.64
CA VAL A 493 2.64 21.78 1.22
C VAL A 493 2.33 22.91 2.20
N ASN A 494 2.50 24.17 1.77
CA ASN A 494 2.08 25.33 2.56
C ASN A 494 0.56 25.23 2.83
N ASP A 495 0.12 25.65 4.03
CA ASP A 495 -1.30 25.67 4.48
C ASP A 495 -1.85 24.41 5.20
N ARG A 496 -1.02 23.39 5.50
CA ARG A 496 -1.48 22.14 6.16
C ARG A 496 -0.95 21.89 7.58
N ASN A 497 -0.37 22.92 8.22
CA ASN A 497 0.26 22.75 9.53
C ASN A 497 -0.73 22.42 10.67
N SER A 498 -1.95 22.98 10.63
CA SER A 498 -2.99 22.71 11.63
C SER A 498 -3.48 21.25 11.59
N ASP A 499 -3.66 20.70 10.40
CA ASP A 499 -4.04 19.31 10.14
C ASP A 499 -2.90 18.37 10.53
N ALA A 500 -1.64 18.71 10.20
CA ALA A 500 -0.46 17.95 10.61
C ALA A 500 -0.37 17.79 12.14
N LEU A 501 -0.60 18.87 12.90
CA LEU A 501 -0.62 18.81 14.36
C LEU A 501 -1.74 17.93 14.89
N LEU A 502 -2.92 18.01 14.29
CA LEU A 502 -4.04 17.16 14.67
C LEU A 502 -3.76 15.68 14.37
N ALA A 503 -3.15 15.37 13.23
CA ALA A 503 -2.73 14.02 12.86
C ALA A 503 -1.72 13.44 13.84
N VAL A 504 -0.68 14.22 14.15
CA VAL A 504 0.39 13.86 15.08
C VAL A 504 -0.17 13.59 16.48
N LEU A 505 -1.07 14.44 16.99
CA LEU A 505 -1.76 14.18 18.26
C LEU A 505 -2.66 12.95 18.16
N GLY A 506 -3.37 12.78 17.04
CA GLY A 506 -4.21 11.60 16.80
C GLY A 506 -3.44 10.29 16.85
N VAL A 507 -2.23 10.25 16.29
CA VAL A 507 -1.34 9.09 16.40
C VAL A 507 -0.86 8.85 17.83
N ARG A 508 -0.54 9.91 18.59
CA ARG A 508 0.08 9.77 19.92
C ARG A 508 -0.90 9.46 21.03
N ILE A 509 -2.06 10.10 21.03
CA ILE A 509 -3.01 10.00 22.15
C ILE A 509 -4.37 9.43 21.74
N GLY A 510 -4.60 9.17 20.45
CA GLY A 510 -5.90 8.70 19.93
C GLY A 510 -6.97 9.78 19.99
N ILE A 511 -7.46 10.27 18.86
CA ILE A 511 -8.54 11.27 18.83
C ILE A 511 -9.75 10.77 18.04
N SER A 512 -10.92 10.98 18.63
CA SER A 512 -12.22 10.75 18.01
C SER A 512 -12.86 12.07 17.60
N PHE A 513 -13.42 12.12 16.40
CA PHE A 513 -14.16 13.27 15.90
C PHE A 513 -15.61 13.23 16.35
N ASP A 514 -16.20 14.40 16.56
CA ASP A 514 -17.64 14.51 16.84
C ASP A 514 -18.45 14.19 15.58
N THR A 515 -19.15 13.06 15.60
CA THR A 515 -19.98 12.60 14.47
C THR A 515 -21.23 13.44 14.25
N THR A 516 -21.61 14.29 15.20
CA THR A 516 -22.76 15.20 15.05
C THR A 516 -22.41 16.50 14.33
N ASN A 517 -21.11 16.80 14.19
CA ASN A 517 -20.63 18.01 13.54
C ASN A 517 -20.14 17.70 12.12
N ASN A 518 -20.93 18.12 11.11
CA ASN A 518 -20.59 17.94 9.70
C ASN A 518 -19.26 18.58 9.28
N ALA A 519 -18.77 19.60 10.01
CA ALA A 519 -17.47 20.20 9.72
C ALA A 519 -16.31 19.18 9.87
N THR A 520 -16.49 18.15 10.70
CA THR A 520 -15.46 17.12 10.94
C THR A 520 -15.23 16.22 9.72
N TYR A 521 -16.22 16.06 8.84
CA TYR A 521 -16.10 15.19 7.66
C TYR A 521 -14.99 15.67 6.73
N SER A 522 -14.95 16.99 6.50
CA SER A 522 -13.90 17.62 5.68
C SER A 522 -12.51 17.42 6.29
N ILE A 523 -12.39 17.47 7.62
CA ILE A 523 -11.11 17.30 8.32
C ILE A 523 -10.65 15.85 8.25
N GLN A 524 -11.54 14.91 8.56
CA GLN A 524 -11.25 13.48 8.44
C GLN A 524 -10.79 13.11 7.02
N SER A 525 -11.46 13.66 6.01
CA SER A 525 -11.02 13.54 4.62
C SER A 525 -9.60 14.05 4.40
N ARG A 526 -9.27 15.28 4.84
CA ARG A 526 -7.90 15.82 4.66
C ARG A 526 -6.83 14.99 5.40
N LEU A 527 -7.18 14.45 6.58
CA LEU A 527 -6.27 13.61 7.36
C LEU A 527 -6.00 12.24 6.71
N VAL A 528 -7.01 11.62 6.10
CA VAL A 528 -6.83 10.38 5.33
C VAL A 528 -5.96 10.65 4.10
N GLU A 529 -6.23 11.75 3.41
CA GLU A 529 -5.56 12.12 2.18
C GLU A 529 -4.07 12.39 2.38
N SER A 530 -3.75 13.20 3.40
CA SER A 530 -2.45 13.85 3.50
C SER A 530 -1.67 13.49 4.77
N HIS A 531 -2.30 12.83 5.73
CA HIS A 531 -1.73 12.65 7.06
C HIS A 531 -1.87 11.22 7.60
N LEU A 532 -1.93 10.24 6.70
CA LEU A 532 -1.89 8.80 7.03
C LEU A 532 -2.97 8.35 8.03
N ARG A 533 -4.12 9.02 8.11
CA ARG A 533 -5.28 8.51 8.86
C ARG A 533 -5.91 7.35 8.09
N VAL A 534 -6.36 6.30 8.77
CA VAL A 534 -6.99 5.12 8.16
C VAL A 534 -8.49 5.32 8.05
N VAL A 535 -9.07 4.94 6.91
CA VAL A 535 -10.53 4.72 6.80
C VAL A 535 -10.84 3.30 7.29
N TYR A 536 -11.73 3.17 8.26
CA TYR A 536 -12.22 1.86 8.71
C TYR A 536 -13.40 1.40 7.87
N TRP A 537 -14.36 2.28 7.62
CA TRP A 537 -15.46 2.01 6.71
C TRP A 537 -16.15 3.30 6.25
N ILE A 538 -16.97 3.17 5.20
CA ILE A 538 -17.74 4.25 4.59
C ILE A 538 -19.20 3.80 4.48
N PRO A 539 -20.18 4.55 5.00
CA PRO A 539 -21.59 4.21 4.85
C PRO A 539 -22.09 4.22 3.40
N GLU A 540 -23.14 3.44 3.13
CA GLU A 540 -23.73 3.32 1.79
C GLU A 540 -24.16 4.68 1.20
N HIS A 541 -24.61 5.61 2.04
CA HIS A 541 -25.01 6.95 1.61
C HIS A 541 -23.81 7.88 1.32
N GLN A 542 -22.57 7.43 1.57
CA GLN A 542 -21.31 8.10 1.24
C GLN A 542 -21.23 9.57 1.71
N GLY A 543 -21.82 9.86 2.88
CA GLY A 543 -21.88 11.23 3.42
C GLY A 543 -20.69 11.58 4.32
N TYR A 544 -20.02 10.58 4.89
CA TYR A 544 -18.87 10.73 5.78
C TYR A 544 -18.08 9.42 5.82
N MET A 545 -16.96 9.42 6.53
CA MET A 545 -16.12 8.23 6.71
C MET A 545 -15.85 8.03 8.19
N HIS A 546 -15.79 6.77 8.61
CA HIS A 546 -15.23 6.43 9.91
C HIS A 546 -13.73 6.24 9.78
N THR A 547 -12.97 7.05 10.53
CA THR A 547 -11.52 7.09 10.37
C THR A 547 -10.80 7.09 11.72
N GLY A 548 -9.61 6.50 11.75
CA GLY A 548 -8.79 6.40 12.96
C GLY A 548 -7.29 6.40 12.68
N ALA A 549 -6.52 6.39 13.77
CA ALA A 549 -5.07 6.23 13.74
C ALA A 549 -4.72 4.91 14.46
N PRO A 550 -4.74 3.76 13.75
CA PRO A 550 -4.39 2.48 14.33
C PRO A 550 -2.91 2.46 14.75
N SER A 551 -2.55 1.46 15.56
CA SER A 551 -1.21 1.34 16.13
C SER A 551 -0.15 1.09 15.07
N GLU A 552 0.69 2.10 14.84
CA GLU A 552 1.85 2.06 13.95
C GLU A 552 3.06 2.63 14.70
N PRO A 553 3.96 1.78 15.24
CA PRO A 553 5.11 2.22 16.01
C PRO A 553 6.00 3.23 15.26
N ILE A 554 6.15 3.05 13.94
CA ILE A 554 6.89 3.98 13.07
C ILE A 554 6.25 5.38 13.06
N LEU A 555 4.92 5.47 13.01
CA LEU A 555 4.22 6.75 13.05
C LEU A 555 4.25 7.37 14.44
N ALA A 556 4.15 6.57 15.50
CA ALA A 556 4.26 7.06 16.87
C ALA A 556 5.63 7.71 17.14
N GLU A 557 6.71 7.07 16.69
CA GLU A 557 8.06 7.62 16.76
C GLU A 557 8.21 8.88 15.88
N ALA A 558 7.71 8.87 14.65
CA ALA A 558 7.74 10.03 13.76
C ALA A 558 6.98 11.24 14.33
N ALA A 559 5.79 11.00 14.90
CA ALA A 559 4.98 12.01 15.55
C ALA A 559 5.72 12.64 16.75
N ALA A 560 6.41 11.83 17.56
CA ALA A 560 7.23 12.31 18.67
C ALA A 560 8.40 13.20 18.21
N ARG A 561 9.12 12.76 17.16
CA ARG A 561 10.20 13.56 16.55
C ARG A 561 9.71 14.88 16.00
N TYR A 562 8.54 14.87 15.37
CA TYR A 562 7.95 16.10 14.85
C TYR A 562 7.61 17.08 15.97
N LEU A 563 6.96 16.63 17.06
CA LEU A 563 6.62 17.52 18.19
C LEU A 563 7.86 18.10 18.89
N ASN A 564 8.94 17.32 18.94
CA ASN A 564 10.18 17.65 19.67
C ASN A 564 11.31 18.14 18.75
N ALA A 565 11.02 18.48 17.49
CA ALA A 565 12.03 18.95 16.55
C ALA A 565 12.72 20.23 17.07
N LEU A 566 14.06 20.23 17.09
CA LEU A 566 14.86 21.36 17.55
C LEU A 566 14.54 22.62 16.73
N ASN A 567 14.52 23.77 17.39
CA ASN A 567 14.24 25.08 16.79
C ASN A 567 12.87 25.20 16.07
N SER A 568 11.96 24.25 16.28
CA SER A 568 10.61 24.30 15.68
C SER A 568 9.63 25.21 16.42
N GLY A 569 9.95 25.61 17.65
CA GLY A 569 9.06 26.37 18.54
C GLY A 569 7.87 25.58 19.10
N ARG A 570 7.80 24.25 18.87
CA ARG A 570 6.67 23.40 19.29
C ARG A 570 6.73 22.98 20.75
N GLY A 571 7.93 22.74 21.28
CA GLY A 571 8.13 22.43 22.71
C GLY A 571 7.61 21.07 23.17
N GLY A 572 7.38 20.12 22.24
CA GLY A 572 6.93 18.77 22.59
C GLY A 572 5.43 18.66 22.89
N ILE A 573 5.00 17.45 23.25
CA ILE A 573 3.58 17.15 23.45
C ILE A 573 2.98 17.87 24.67
N ALA A 574 3.78 18.08 25.72
CA ALA A 574 3.36 18.73 26.96
C ALA A 574 3.01 20.21 26.79
N VAL A 575 3.67 20.90 25.84
CA VAL A 575 3.46 22.33 25.58
C VAL A 575 2.39 22.52 24.51
N LEU A 576 2.53 21.83 23.37
CA LEU A 576 1.65 22.05 22.23
C LEU A 576 0.30 21.34 22.35
N GLY A 577 0.29 20.16 22.95
CA GLY A 577 -0.89 19.31 23.07
C GLY A 577 -2.07 20.01 23.75
N PRO A 578 -1.91 20.57 24.97
CA PRO A 578 -3.02 21.21 25.68
C PRO A 578 -3.64 22.37 24.89
N ARG A 579 -2.78 23.24 24.32
CA ARG A 579 -3.21 24.38 23.52
C ARG A 579 -4.01 23.93 22.30
N ARG A 580 -3.44 23.03 21.49
CA ARG A 580 -4.08 22.59 20.25
C ARG A 580 -5.38 21.84 20.52
N LEU A 581 -5.42 20.97 21.52
CA LEU A 581 -6.65 20.24 21.86
C LEU A 581 -7.74 21.18 22.36
N SER A 582 -7.41 22.21 23.17
CA SER A 582 -8.39 23.21 23.60
C SER A 582 -9.02 23.93 22.42
N GLU A 583 -8.20 24.40 21.48
CA GLU A 583 -8.67 25.07 20.24
C GLU A 583 -9.65 24.18 19.44
N GLU A 584 -9.39 22.86 19.35
CA GLU A 584 -10.22 21.94 18.58
C GLU A 584 -11.51 21.53 19.31
N PHE A 585 -11.49 21.44 20.65
CA PHE A 585 -12.70 21.26 21.45
C PHE A 585 -13.60 22.50 21.40
N GLU A 586 -13.03 23.70 21.41
CA GLU A 586 -13.78 24.96 21.29
C GLU A 586 -14.50 25.07 19.94
N LYS A 587 -13.86 24.58 18.87
CA LYS A 587 -14.48 24.47 17.53
C LYS A 587 -15.53 23.35 17.43
N GLY A 588 -15.66 22.51 18.45
CA GLY A 588 -16.57 21.36 18.45
C GLY A 588 -16.18 20.26 17.47
N LEU A 589 -14.89 20.12 17.15
CA LEU A 589 -14.41 19.12 16.19
C LEU A 589 -14.18 17.74 16.83
N LEU A 590 -13.79 17.74 18.11
CA LEU A 590 -13.54 16.53 18.88
C LEU A 590 -14.76 16.19 19.74
N ALA A 591 -14.98 14.90 19.97
CA ALA A 591 -16.10 14.42 20.79
C ALA A 591 -16.02 14.97 22.22
N ARG A 592 -16.98 15.83 22.61
CA ARG A 592 -16.95 16.53 23.93
C ARG A 592 -16.91 15.58 25.12
N GLY A 593 -17.52 14.40 24.99
CA GLY A 593 -17.53 13.35 26.01
C GLY A 593 -16.13 12.87 26.38
N GLU A 594 -15.17 12.94 25.46
CA GLU A 594 -13.81 12.38 25.65
C GLU A 594 -12.80 13.38 26.24
N ARG A 595 -13.22 14.57 26.67
CA ARG A 595 -12.30 15.64 27.09
C ARG A 595 -11.44 15.22 28.31
N GLY A 596 -12.02 14.46 29.24
CA GLY A 596 -11.30 13.97 30.42
C GLY A 596 -10.23 12.96 30.05
N GLU A 597 -10.63 12.00 29.22
CA GLU A 597 -9.89 10.84 28.74
C GLU A 597 -8.72 11.29 27.86
N ILE A 598 -8.98 12.17 26.89
CA ILE A 598 -7.93 12.76 26.03
C ILE A 598 -6.89 13.48 26.88
N ALA A 599 -7.32 14.24 27.89
CA ALA A 599 -6.38 14.98 28.71
C ALA A 599 -5.58 14.09 29.67
N GLY A 600 -6.16 12.99 30.15
CA GLY A 600 -5.41 11.99 30.91
C GLY A 600 -4.39 11.25 30.04
N ARG A 601 -4.78 10.84 28.83
CA ARG A 601 -3.86 10.25 27.83
C ARG A 601 -2.70 11.20 27.49
N LEU A 602 -3.00 12.49 27.31
CA LEU A 602 -2.00 13.53 27.11
C LEU A 602 -1.03 13.64 28.28
N LEU A 603 -1.55 13.68 29.52
CA LEU A 603 -0.73 13.81 30.73
C LEU A 603 0.25 12.65 30.88
N VAL A 604 -0.23 11.41 30.74
CA VAL A 604 0.64 10.23 30.88
C VAL A 604 1.63 10.11 29.72
N THR A 605 1.24 10.52 28.50
CA THR A 605 2.18 10.56 27.35
C THR A 605 3.28 11.60 27.57
N ALA A 606 2.93 12.77 28.11
CA ALA A 606 3.88 13.82 28.46
C ALA A 606 4.84 13.37 29.59
N ALA A 607 4.33 12.69 30.61
CA ALA A 607 5.15 12.13 31.69
C ALA A 607 6.13 11.07 31.17
N TYR A 608 5.66 10.20 30.27
CA TYR A 608 6.52 9.21 29.62
C TYR A 608 7.63 9.88 28.81
N GLU A 609 7.33 10.91 28.00
CA GLU A 609 8.36 11.66 27.27
C GLU A 609 9.37 12.35 28.19
N ALA A 610 8.90 12.96 29.28
CA ALA A 610 9.78 13.62 30.25
C ALA A 610 10.70 12.65 31.00
N ALA A 611 10.28 11.39 31.15
CA ALA A 611 11.10 10.34 31.77
C ALA A 611 12.14 9.74 30.80
N LEU A 612 12.01 9.97 29.48
CA LEU A 612 12.97 9.47 28.50
C LEU A 612 14.31 10.22 28.62
N LYS A 613 15.37 9.48 28.91
CA LYS A 613 16.76 9.96 28.83
C LYS A 613 17.25 9.82 27.38
N ILE A 614 16.85 10.76 26.52
CA ILE A 614 17.20 10.74 25.10
C ILE A 614 18.69 11.08 24.93
N ASP A 615 19.44 10.14 24.37
CA ASP A 615 20.81 10.38 23.93
C ASP A 615 20.81 10.91 22.50
N TRP A 616 21.04 12.22 22.36
CA TRP A 616 21.06 12.91 21.07
C TRP A 616 22.26 12.56 20.19
N THR A 617 23.23 11.81 20.71
CA THR A 617 24.36 11.29 19.92
C THR A 617 24.01 9.99 19.18
N MET A 618 22.86 9.38 19.51
CA MET A 618 22.40 8.15 18.86
C MET A 618 22.11 8.35 17.37
N ASN A 619 22.33 7.27 16.61
CA ASN A 619 22.00 7.20 15.20
C ASN A 619 20.53 7.61 14.98
N ASN A 620 20.28 8.56 14.08
CA ASN A 620 18.94 9.02 13.75
C ASN A 620 18.04 7.93 13.10
N ARG A 621 18.62 6.78 12.73
CA ARG A 621 17.89 5.60 12.23
C ARG A 621 17.39 4.66 13.32
N GLU A 622 17.85 4.83 14.56
CA GLU A 622 17.31 4.12 15.72
C GLU A 622 16.17 4.93 16.35
N PRO A 623 15.19 4.29 17.00
CA PRO A 623 14.11 5.00 17.69
C PRO A 623 14.62 5.79 18.89
N TRP A 624 14.02 6.94 19.16
CA TRP A 624 14.34 7.81 20.29
C TRP A 624 13.27 7.78 21.37
N TYR A 625 11.99 7.69 20.98
CA TYR A 625 10.83 7.76 21.85
C TYR A 625 10.18 6.41 22.11
N HIS A 626 10.35 5.45 21.20
CA HIS A 626 9.87 4.07 21.35
C HIS A 626 10.86 3.22 22.19
N LYS A 627 10.96 3.49 23.50
CA LYS A 627 11.92 2.82 24.41
C LYS A 627 11.34 2.53 25.79
N PRO A 628 11.69 1.39 26.43
CA PRO A 628 11.23 1.12 27.79
C PRO A 628 11.87 2.09 28.79
N ILE A 629 11.09 2.51 29.78
CA ILE A 629 11.54 3.33 30.91
C ILE A 629 11.22 2.65 32.24
N PRO A 630 12.04 2.83 33.30
CA PRO A 630 11.68 2.32 34.63
C PRO A 630 10.36 2.91 35.13
N VAL A 631 9.53 2.08 35.78
CA VAL A 631 8.23 2.53 36.34
C VAL A 631 8.42 3.71 37.31
N MET A 632 9.48 3.71 38.11
CA MET A 632 9.74 4.80 39.05
C MET A 632 10.10 6.12 38.34
N ASP A 633 10.89 6.07 37.27
CA ASP A 633 11.21 7.26 36.46
C ASP A 633 9.93 7.85 35.84
N PHE A 634 9.04 6.99 35.35
CA PHE A 634 7.72 7.39 34.84
C PHE A 634 6.86 8.08 35.91
N LEU A 635 6.74 7.48 37.10
CA LEU A 635 5.97 8.06 38.21
C LEU A 635 6.56 9.39 38.69
N PHE A 636 7.88 9.52 38.75
CA PHE A 636 8.52 10.78 39.12
C PHE A 636 8.36 11.88 38.08
N ALA A 637 8.23 11.53 36.80
CA ALA A 637 7.87 12.49 35.76
C ALA A 637 6.38 12.87 35.80
N LEU A 638 5.51 11.98 36.28
CA LEU A 638 4.07 12.22 36.39
C LEU A 638 3.71 13.11 37.60
N PHE A 639 4.41 12.93 38.72
CA PHE A 639 4.12 13.62 39.98
C PHE A 639 5.18 14.65 40.34
N HIS A 640 4.75 15.76 40.96
CA HIS A 640 5.66 16.79 41.45
C HIS A 640 6.66 16.23 42.47
N SER A 641 7.89 16.76 42.47
CA SER A 641 9.03 16.27 43.28
C SER A 641 8.72 16.13 44.77
N ASN A 642 7.91 17.04 45.32
CA ASN A 642 7.45 17.00 46.72
C ASN A 642 6.74 15.70 47.12
N HIS A 643 6.22 14.92 46.18
CA HIS A 643 5.52 13.66 46.45
C HIS A 643 6.38 12.42 46.22
N HIS A 644 7.61 12.56 45.72
CA HIS A 644 8.44 11.42 45.31
C HIS A 644 8.76 10.48 46.47
N ASP A 645 9.03 11.00 47.67
CA ASP A 645 9.34 10.15 48.84
C ASP A 645 8.10 9.41 49.36
N ILE A 646 6.93 10.03 49.27
CA ILE A 646 5.64 9.38 49.57
C ILE A 646 5.41 8.23 48.60
N ILE A 647 5.61 8.45 47.29
CA ILE A 647 5.45 7.45 46.24
C ILE A 647 6.41 6.28 46.46
N LYS A 648 7.69 6.55 46.73
CA LYS A 648 8.69 5.49 47.01
C LYS A 648 8.30 4.63 48.21
N GLY A 649 7.77 5.26 49.25
CA GLY A 649 7.38 4.62 50.52
C GLY A 649 6.00 3.96 50.51
N ALA A 650 5.19 4.18 49.46
CA ALA A 650 3.84 3.64 49.37
C ALA A 650 3.84 2.09 49.42
N ARG A 651 2.80 1.51 50.04
CA ARG A 651 2.64 0.05 50.19
C ARG A 651 1.24 -0.36 49.76
N SER A 652 1.09 -1.61 49.33
CA SER A 652 -0.23 -2.19 49.01
C SER A 652 -1.15 -2.18 50.23
N LEU A 653 -2.43 -1.83 50.02
CA LEU A 653 -3.47 -1.82 51.05
C LEU A 653 -3.97 -3.22 51.44
N THR A 654 -3.40 -4.29 50.88
CA THR A 654 -3.84 -5.68 51.09
C THR A 654 -3.58 -6.23 52.51
N GLY A 655 -2.98 -5.44 53.42
CA GLY A 655 -2.90 -5.75 54.85
C GLY A 655 -1.90 -6.83 55.24
N LEU A 656 -1.02 -7.27 54.33
CA LEU A 656 0.02 -8.24 54.63
C LEU A 656 1.28 -7.54 55.20
N GLU A 657 1.81 -8.04 56.33
CA GLU A 657 2.93 -7.42 57.06
C GLU A 657 4.27 -7.40 56.28
N SER A 658 4.39 -8.19 55.22
CA SER A 658 5.61 -8.35 54.40
C SER A 658 5.57 -7.60 53.05
N VAL A 659 4.62 -6.69 52.85
CA VAL A 659 4.44 -6.01 51.55
C VAL A 659 5.62 -5.09 51.24
N PRO A 660 6.35 -5.32 50.12
CA PRO A 660 7.44 -4.43 49.70
C PRO A 660 6.92 -3.01 49.43
N THR A 661 7.77 -2.01 49.60
CA THR A 661 7.42 -0.66 49.15
C THR A 661 7.25 -0.62 47.63
N LEU A 662 6.55 0.37 47.10
CA LEU A 662 6.35 0.55 45.67
C LEU A 662 7.70 0.56 44.92
N ASN A 663 8.69 1.26 45.48
CA ASN A 663 10.05 1.29 44.94
C ASN A 663 10.70 -0.09 44.87
N GLN A 664 10.49 -0.94 45.89
CA GLN A 664 11.02 -2.30 45.92
C GLN A 664 10.26 -3.23 44.96
N ALA A 665 8.93 -3.12 44.92
CA ALA A 665 8.08 -3.95 44.08
C ALA A 665 8.33 -3.73 42.58
N PHE A 666 8.56 -2.47 42.18
CA PHE A 666 8.73 -2.07 40.78
C PHE A 666 10.19 -1.79 40.39
N ALA A 667 11.17 -2.15 41.23
CA ALA A 667 12.60 -1.87 40.99
C ALA A 667 13.12 -2.37 39.62
N ASN A 668 12.59 -3.50 39.15
CA ASN A 668 12.94 -4.12 37.86
C ASN A 668 11.77 -4.13 36.88
N CYS A 669 10.85 -3.16 36.99
CA CYS A 669 9.69 -3.07 36.11
C CYS A 669 9.81 -1.88 35.16
N HIS A 670 9.31 -2.07 33.95
CA HIS A 670 9.42 -1.09 32.87
C HIS A 670 8.05 -0.77 32.27
N VAL A 671 7.80 0.52 32.08
CA VAL A 671 6.71 1.02 31.24
C VAL A 671 7.22 1.10 29.81
N PHE A 672 6.43 0.63 28.84
CA PHE A 672 6.78 0.70 27.44
C PHE A 672 5.55 1.02 26.58
N PHE A 673 5.38 2.30 26.27
CA PHE A 673 4.39 2.76 25.29
C PHE A 673 4.86 4.06 24.64
N SER A 674 4.65 4.23 23.34
CA SER A 674 4.87 5.51 22.66
C SER A 674 3.57 6.21 22.26
N HIS A 675 2.45 5.49 22.25
CA HIS A 675 1.16 5.98 21.77
C HIS A 675 -0.02 5.24 22.39
N PHE A 676 -1.23 5.74 22.15
CA PHE A 676 -2.49 5.10 22.52
C PHE A 676 -3.19 4.46 21.32
N ALA A 677 -3.74 3.27 21.53
CA ALA A 677 -4.75 2.66 20.68
C ALA A 677 -6.10 2.60 21.41
N LEU A 678 -7.19 2.66 20.67
CA LEU A 678 -8.54 2.54 21.21
C LEU A 678 -8.95 1.06 21.17
N ALA A 679 -9.30 0.48 22.32
CA ALA A 679 -9.79 -0.89 22.40
C ALA A 679 -11.25 -0.92 21.92
N GLU A 680 -11.52 -1.61 20.80
CA GLU A 680 -12.87 -1.72 20.25
C GLU A 680 -13.74 -2.76 20.99
N ASP A 681 -13.10 -3.71 21.65
CA ASP A 681 -13.70 -4.77 22.46
C ASP A 681 -12.96 -5.00 23.79
N ALA A 682 -13.60 -5.76 24.67
CA ALA A 682 -13.06 -6.12 25.98
C ALA A 682 -11.89 -7.13 25.88
N ASP A 683 -11.78 -7.86 24.77
CA ASP A 683 -10.77 -8.89 24.58
C ASP A 683 -9.37 -8.29 24.45
N MET A 684 -9.26 -7.05 23.97
CA MET A 684 -8.01 -6.28 23.99
C MET A 684 -7.48 -6.00 25.41
N LEU A 685 -8.33 -6.06 26.44
CA LEU A 685 -7.91 -5.94 27.84
C LEU A 685 -7.51 -7.30 28.46
N SER A 686 -7.58 -8.39 27.69
CA SER A 686 -7.07 -9.70 28.11
C SER A 686 -5.54 -9.71 28.25
N SER A 687 -5.00 -10.75 28.88
CA SER A 687 -3.55 -10.95 28.94
C SER A 687 -2.88 -11.00 27.57
N THR A 688 -3.59 -11.55 26.57
CA THR A 688 -3.10 -11.62 25.18
C THR A 688 -3.12 -10.24 24.54
N GLY A 689 -4.20 -9.47 24.71
CA GLY A 689 -4.29 -8.11 24.21
C GLY A 689 -3.22 -7.19 24.81
N LEU A 690 -2.95 -7.32 26.12
CA LEU A 690 -1.86 -6.59 26.78
C LEU A 690 -0.46 -7.01 26.31
N ALA A 691 -0.28 -8.29 25.94
CA ALA A 691 0.96 -8.76 25.32
C ALA A 691 1.19 -8.08 23.97
N ILE A 692 0.15 -8.05 23.13
CA ILE A 692 0.17 -7.38 21.81
C ILE A 692 0.45 -5.89 22.00
N ALA A 693 -0.21 -5.25 22.97
CA ALA A 693 0.00 -3.86 23.30
C ALA A 693 1.45 -3.57 23.71
N LEU A 694 2.06 -4.45 24.51
CA LEU A 694 3.46 -4.33 24.89
C LEU A 694 4.41 -4.52 23.70
N VAL A 695 4.17 -5.52 22.82
CA VAL A 695 5.00 -5.75 21.63
C VAL A 695 4.96 -4.55 20.68
N ARG A 696 3.80 -3.90 20.55
CA ARG A 696 3.64 -2.69 19.73
C ARG A 696 4.04 -1.40 20.43
N GLY A 697 4.39 -1.45 21.72
CA GLY A 697 4.61 -0.27 22.55
C GLY A 697 3.43 0.70 22.51
N MET A 698 2.21 0.20 22.75
CA MET A 698 1.00 1.00 22.86
C MET A 698 0.34 0.85 24.24
N ALA A 699 -0.29 1.93 24.69
CA ALA A 699 -1.28 1.91 25.77
C ALA A 699 -2.68 1.79 25.18
N LEU A 700 -3.63 1.25 25.94
CA LEU A 700 -4.99 0.99 25.48
C LEU A 700 -5.98 1.92 26.18
N GLN A 701 -6.85 2.58 25.42
CA GLN A 701 -8.05 3.23 25.95
C GLN A 701 -9.18 2.20 25.96
N ALA A 702 -9.84 2.00 27.10
CA ALA A 702 -11.00 1.11 27.20
C ALA A 702 -12.24 1.76 26.54
N LYS A 703 -13.18 0.93 26.10
CA LYS A 703 -14.46 1.36 25.52
C LYS A 703 -15.44 1.86 26.60
N ASP A 704 -16.29 2.79 26.21
CA ASP A 704 -17.42 3.27 27.02
C ASP A 704 -18.26 2.11 27.57
N GLY A 705 -18.54 2.14 28.88
CA GLY A 705 -19.38 1.16 29.56
C GLY A 705 -18.65 0.08 30.36
N HIS A 706 -17.31 0.01 30.31
CA HIS A 706 -16.55 -0.77 31.27
C HIS A 706 -16.52 -0.05 32.63
N GLU A 707 -17.21 -0.61 33.63
CA GLU A 707 -17.16 -0.07 34.99
C GLU A 707 -15.72 -0.14 35.54
N SER A 708 -15.08 1.03 35.72
CA SER A 708 -13.87 1.26 36.54
C SER A 708 -12.49 1.25 35.87
N ILE A 709 -12.36 1.18 34.54
CA ILE A 709 -11.06 1.32 33.84
C ILE A 709 -11.25 2.17 32.58
N ASP A 710 -10.56 3.30 32.50
CA ASP A 710 -10.61 4.20 31.34
C ASP A 710 -9.45 3.93 30.38
N ALA A 711 -8.24 3.65 30.90
CA ALA A 711 -7.11 3.25 30.08
C ALA A 711 -6.17 2.29 30.80
N VAL A 712 -5.34 1.57 30.04
CA VAL A 712 -4.40 0.58 30.54
C VAL A 712 -3.03 0.79 29.89
N ILE A 713 -1.99 0.91 30.72
CA ILE A 713 -0.59 0.96 30.28
C ILE A 713 0.07 -0.38 30.64
N PRO A 714 0.53 -1.18 29.66
CA PRO A 714 1.26 -2.42 29.92
C PRO A 714 2.55 -2.18 30.70
N VAL A 715 2.83 -3.03 31.71
CA VAL A 715 4.08 -3.02 32.47
C VAL A 715 4.79 -4.35 32.30
N HIS A 716 6.06 -4.29 31.91
CA HIS A 716 6.93 -5.46 31.83
C HIS A 716 7.65 -5.69 33.16
N ILE A 717 7.61 -6.92 33.65
CA ILE A 717 8.33 -7.33 34.87
C ILE A 717 9.61 -8.07 34.48
N GLY A 718 10.75 -7.52 34.89
CA GLY A 718 12.07 -8.11 34.70
C GLY A 718 12.97 -7.26 33.80
N SER A 719 14.15 -7.81 33.50
CA SER A 719 15.13 -7.17 32.62
C SER A 719 14.57 -6.89 31.23
N THR A 720 15.00 -5.81 30.60
CA THR A 720 14.67 -5.47 29.20
C THR A 720 15.18 -6.50 28.19
N THR A 721 16.21 -7.26 28.55
CA THR A 721 16.80 -8.36 27.77
C THR A 721 16.12 -9.71 28.02
N SER A 722 15.28 -9.80 29.05
CA SER A 722 14.63 -11.07 29.39
C SER A 722 13.56 -11.42 28.36
N MET A 723 13.56 -12.69 27.93
CA MET A 723 12.59 -13.22 26.98
C MET A 723 11.18 -13.19 27.59
N TYR A 724 10.16 -12.95 26.76
CA TYR A 724 8.75 -13.17 27.10
C TYR A 724 8.45 -14.68 27.23
N VAL A 725 9.14 -15.42 28.10
CA VAL A 725 8.88 -16.85 28.32
C VAL A 725 7.55 -16.99 29.06
N GLY A 726 6.58 -17.60 28.37
CA GLY A 726 5.25 -17.91 28.91
C GLY A 726 4.33 -16.70 28.92
N TRP A 727 3.56 -16.54 27.83
CA TRP A 727 2.47 -15.56 27.66
C TRP A 727 1.54 -15.46 28.88
N HIS A 728 1.48 -16.51 29.72
CA HIS A 728 0.59 -16.62 30.88
C HIS A 728 1.18 -16.14 32.23
N TYR A 729 2.51 -15.96 32.38
CA TYR A 729 3.11 -15.74 33.71
C TYR A 729 3.80 -14.39 33.94
N ARG A 730 4.33 -13.72 32.90
CA ARG A 730 5.13 -12.48 33.07
C ARG A 730 4.42 -11.17 32.70
N LEU A 731 3.26 -11.23 32.05
CA LEU A 731 2.41 -10.07 31.72
C LEU A 731 1.28 -9.86 32.74
N LYS A 732 1.57 -10.07 34.03
CA LYS A 732 0.55 -10.06 35.10
C LYS A 732 0.27 -8.69 35.69
N THR A 733 0.91 -7.63 35.20
CA THR A 733 0.78 -6.29 35.75
C THR A 733 0.62 -5.26 34.65
N ALA A 734 -0.44 -4.48 34.78
CA ALA A 734 -0.69 -3.28 34.00
C ALA A 734 -1.04 -2.14 34.96
N MET A 735 -0.80 -0.91 34.53
CA MET A 735 -1.29 0.27 35.22
C MET A 735 -2.68 0.60 34.67
N ASN A 736 -3.70 0.42 35.51
CA ASN A 736 -5.06 0.82 35.18
C ASN A 736 -5.23 2.30 35.55
N LEU A 737 -5.62 3.08 34.56
CA LEU A 737 -5.94 4.49 34.68
C LEU A 737 -7.45 4.65 34.79
N LEU A 738 -7.87 5.42 35.78
CA LEU A 738 -9.23 5.91 35.91
C LEU A 738 -9.21 7.43 35.89
N MET A 739 -9.85 8.03 34.90
CA MET A 739 -9.85 9.44 34.55
C MET A 739 -11.24 10.03 34.84
N ARG A 740 -11.40 10.75 35.94
CA ARG A 740 -12.70 11.36 36.30
C ARG A 740 -12.65 12.89 36.32
N SER A 741 -13.71 13.50 35.81
CA SER A 741 -13.92 14.96 35.83
C SER A 741 -15.04 15.29 36.81
N PHE A 742 -14.72 15.97 37.93
CA PHE A 742 -15.71 16.36 38.94
C PHE A 742 -16.05 17.84 38.88
N ARG A 743 -17.33 18.18 39.09
CA ARG A 743 -17.81 19.58 39.14
C ARG A 743 -17.63 20.21 40.53
N SER A 744 -17.43 19.42 41.59
CA SER A 744 -17.23 19.90 42.96
C SER A 744 -16.31 18.97 43.80
N THR A 745 -15.71 19.49 44.87
CA THR A 745 -14.87 18.73 45.83
C THR A 745 -15.67 17.77 46.72
N LEU A 746 -16.99 17.96 46.84
CA LEU A 746 -17.88 17.08 47.60
C LEU A 746 -18.11 15.73 46.88
N ASP A 747 -18.16 15.74 45.55
CA ASP A 747 -18.31 14.52 44.73
C ASP A 747 -17.06 13.61 44.77
N LEU A 748 -15.90 14.21 45.07
CA LEU A 748 -14.61 13.54 45.22
C LEU A 748 -14.56 12.59 46.44
N GLN A 749 -15.29 12.90 47.52
CA GLN A 749 -15.31 12.09 48.75
C GLN A 749 -16.21 10.86 48.64
N GLN A 750 -17.35 10.95 47.96
CA GLN A 750 -18.29 9.83 47.79
C GLN A 750 -17.74 8.72 46.88
N ALA A 751 -16.91 9.06 45.89
CA ALA A 751 -16.37 8.10 44.92
C ALA A 751 -15.15 7.29 45.42
N ARG A 752 -14.67 7.49 46.66
CA ARG A 752 -13.52 6.74 47.22
C ARG A 752 -13.83 5.27 47.56
N SER A 753 -15.07 4.82 47.39
CA SER A 753 -15.58 3.54 47.91
C SER A 753 -15.62 2.38 46.89
N THR A 754 -15.33 2.60 45.60
CA THR A 754 -15.42 1.54 44.57
C THR A 754 -14.04 1.13 44.04
N HIS A 755 -13.47 0.06 44.60
CA HIS A 755 -12.32 -0.64 44.03
C HIS A 755 -12.80 -1.82 43.15
N PRO A 756 -12.32 -1.98 41.91
CA PRO A 756 -12.66 -3.14 41.09
C PRO A 756 -12.00 -4.42 41.66
N GLN A 757 -12.82 -5.41 42.00
CA GLN A 757 -12.35 -6.75 42.39
C GLN A 757 -11.92 -7.54 41.15
N HIS A 758 -10.64 -7.48 40.78
CA HIS A 758 -10.09 -8.35 39.73
C HIS A 758 -8.86 -9.14 40.20
N ARG A 759 -8.77 -10.41 39.76
CA ARG A 759 -7.77 -11.42 40.13
C ARG A 759 -6.35 -11.18 39.58
N GLN A 760 -6.01 -9.97 39.12
CA GLN A 760 -4.69 -9.63 38.56
C GLN A 760 -3.90 -8.74 39.52
N SER A 761 -2.56 -8.76 39.42
CA SER A 761 -1.67 -7.89 40.21
C SER A 761 -1.72 -6.46 39.64
N ILE A 762 -2.71 -5.69 40.05
CA ILE A 762 -3.10 -4.39 39.45
C ILE A 762 -2.48 -3.23 40.25
N TYR A 763 -1.85 -2.28 39.55
CA TYR A 763 -1.64 -0.92 40.06
C TYR A 763 -2.74 -0.03 39.49
N SER A 764 -3.60 0.54 40.34
CA SER A 764 -4.66 1.47 39.93
C SER A 764 -4.27 2.88 40.34
N SER A 765 -4.15 3.77 39.36
CA SER A 765 -3.97 5.21 39.59
C SER A 765 -5.18 5.97 39.08
N ARG A 766 -5.74 6.80 39.94
CA ARG A 766 -6.88 7.66 39.68
C ARG A 766 -6.40 9.07 39.43
N ILE A 767 -6.91 9.71 38.38
CA ILE A 767 -6.63 11.11 38.03
C ILE A 767 -7.94 11.89 38.08
N ASP A 768 -8.10 12.71 39.12
CA ASP A 768 -9.30 13.53 39.35
C ASP A 768 -9.03 15.00 38.95
N LYS A 769 -9.92 15.62 38.18
CA LYS A 769 -9.87 17.07 37.84
C LYS A 769 -10.94 17.86 38.57
N GLY A 770 -10.57 18.95 39.23
CA GLY A 770 -11.50 19.93 39.84
C GLY A 770 -11.48 21.30 39.13
N LEU A 771 -12.65 21.92 38.98
CA LEU A 771 -12.80 23.32 38.55
C LEU A 771 -12.64 24.26 39.75
N TRP A 772 -11.75 25.26 39.65
CA TRP A 772 -11.62 26.34 40.64
C TRP A 772 -12.05 27.67 40.03
N SER A 773 -12.98 28.39 40.68
CA SER A 773 -13.36 29.75 40.32
C SER A 773 -12.26 30.74 40.74
N ALA A 774 -11.84 31.60 39.83
CA ALA A 774 -10.79 32.59 40.04
C ALA A 774 -11.25 33.75 40.95
N THR A 775 -11.26 33.55 42.27
CA THR A 775 -11.46 34.65 43.24
C THR A 775 -10.74 34.49 44.59
N SER A 776 -9.78 33.59 44.77
CA SER A 776 -8.95 33.60 46.00
C SER A 776 -7.46 33.43 45.72
N SER A 777 -6.70 34.45 46.12
CA SER A 777 -5.25 34.49 46.17
C SER A 777 -4.68 33.45 47.14
N ALA A 778 -4.40 32.24 46.66
CA ALA A 778 -3.45 31.31 47.26
C ALA A 778 -3.02 30.28 46.20
N LEU A 779 -1.75 30.32 45.82
CA LEU A 779 -1.09 29.36 44.93
C LEU A 779 -0.84 28.04 45.67
N SER A 780 -1.49 26.94 45.26
CA SER A 780 -1.12 25.54 45.59
C SER A 780 -1.94 24.54 44.73
N PRO A 781 -1.42 23.34 44.38
CA PRO A 781 -1.67 22.68 43.10
C PRO A 781 -2.79 21.62 43.10
N PHE A 782 -3.12 21.16 41.89
CA PHE A 782 -3.93 19.99 41.55
C PHE A 782 -3.86 18.85 42.58
N LEU A 783 -5.01 18.46 43.12
CA LEU A 783 -5.20 17.21 43.87
C LEU A 783 -5.54 16.10 42.86
N ILE A 784 -4.60 15.16 42.67
CA ILE A 784 -4.77 13.87 41.98
C ILE A 784 -4.96 12.79 43.03
#